data_AF-A0A256W821-F1
#
_entry.id   AF-A0A256W821-F1
#
_cell.length_a   1.000
_cell.length_b   1.000
_cell.length_c   1.000
_cell.angle_alpha   90.00
_cell.angle_beta   90.00
_cell.angle_gamma   90.00
#
_symmetry.space_group_name_H-M   'P 1'
#
loop_
_entity.id
_entity.type
_entity.pdbx_description
1 polymer ?
#
loop_
_entity_poly.entity_id
_entity_poly.type
_entity_poly.pdbx_seq_one_letter_code
_entity_poly.pdbx_strand_id
1 'polypeptide(L)'
;MTNNSVILGFKIKIKEMQKNHELELAFDFVQYTNRNIFLTGKAGTGKTTFLRSLKTKLSKRMVVVAPTGVAAINAGGVTIHSFFQLPFGPIVTERVAGHKIDNPNFKKKFAKKKINIIKTLDLLIIDEISMVRADMLDAIDEVLRRYKNRLLPFGGVQLLMIGDLQQLAPVVKDDEWQLMRQYYNSMYFFNSHAIRDSNMTTVELKHIYRQKDDKFVKILNEVRNDELSAESYDILHTRYKDNFRPKEEEGYITLTTHNRNADVINQERMKEIKGKPRKFKAEVDGLFSESSYPTEFHLELKLGAQVMYVKNDSNPEKRYFNGKIGKVISFGDGEILIEADGEEILTTPEVWENIKYEIDPQTKEIKEEVIGKFIQFPLRLAWAITIHKSQGLTFDKAIIDAAAAFSHGQTYVAFSRCRTLEGMVLSSKISESAIICDREVTDFNKTVEENQPTDQELETAKNTYQLELISEIFNYQEMSYTIGRLNRVIGEHLNAISGNINDTVNNLQRKALPEISGIAVNFMKQVNYLLLQNADIENNEELQERIKKAADYFYNYHENIILAALKETTYDTDSKATSSGIDENLDKLSEILNIKQKSLKILIHGFNIEAYLSVRAKSALDNNKSDVKKAKKVITKGIRTKYSDLYALLKFWRSEEAEADGVELYQIAPNKVLEGIANDLPCTKKQMLAISGIGKVKFEQYGDVWLEMVEEFIEESGLERTPDSAELDMVIEKKSKKNSKSSARKERTWEVTYQLYKRGRTIEQIANERGFVESTIEGHQIY
;
A
#
# COMPACT_ATOMS: atom_id res chain seq x y z
N MET A 1 27.66 -2.84 -31.08
CA MET A 1 28.76 -2.38 -30.19
C MET A 1 28.59 -0.92 -29.72
N THR A 2 27.37 -0.38 -29.60
CA THR A 2 27.15 1.07 -29.38
C THR A 2 26.30 1.44 -28.17
N ASN A 3 25.96 0.49 -27.28
CA ASN A 3 25.26 0.79 -26.01
C ASN A 3 26.18 0.89 -24.78
N ASN A 4 27.43 0.42 -24.86
CA ASN A 4 28.34 0.47 -23.71
C ASN A 4 29.05 1.82 -23.52
N SER A 5 29.18 2.63 -24.58
CA SER A 5 29.85 3.95 -24.51
C SER A 5 28.98 5.03 -23.86
N VAL A 6 27.65 4.97 -24.03
CA VAL A 6 26.70 5.89 -23.38
C VAL A 6 26.58 5.58 -21.88
N ILE A 7 26.61 4.29 -21.52
CA ILE A 7 26.65 3.82 -20.12
C ILE A 7 27.98 4.19 -19.45
N LEU A 8 29.10 4.16 -20.19
CA LEU A 8 30.41 4.59 -19.69
C LEU A 8 30.47 6.12 -19.51
N GLY A 9 29.90 6.89 -20.45
CA GLY A 9 29.80 8.36 -20.34
C GLY A 9 28.95 8.82 -19.15
N PHE A 10 27.90 8.07 -18.81
CA PHE A 10 27.10 8.30 -17.60
C PHE A 10 27.82 7.83 -16.31
N LYS A 11 28.57 6.73 -16.35
CA LYS A 11 29.43 6.29 -15.23
C LYS A 11 30.56 7.29 -14.94
N ILE A 12 31.08 7.98 -15.95
CA ILE A 12 32.18 8.95 -15.79
C ILE A 12 31.67 10.27 -15.20
N LYS A 13 30.47 10.75 -15.58
CA LYS A 13 29.90 11.98 -14.98
C LYS A 13 29.44 11.86 -13.53
N ILE A 14 29.14 10.65 -13.04
CA ILE A 14 28.80 10.42 -11.62
C ILE A 14 30.07 10.34 -10.75
N LYS A 15 31.22 10.01 -11.33
CA LYS A 15 32.50 10.01 -10.60
C LYS A 15 32.99 11.43 -10.21
N GLU A 16 32.38 12.49 -10.77
CA GLU A 16 32.71 13.89 -10.49
C GLU A 16 31.71 14.60 -9.55
N MET A 17 30.67 13.93 -9.04
CA MET A 17 30.09 14.38 -7.77
C MET A 17 31.08 13.99 -6.68
N GLN A 18 31.78 14.95 -6.09
CA GLN A 18 32.51 14.75 -4.83
C GLN A 18 31.65 13.86 -3.92
N LYS A 19 32.18 12.70 -3.49
CA LYS A 19 31.47 11.73 -2.65
C LYS A 19 30.85 12.45 -1.45
N ASN A 20 29.54 12.62 -1.49
CA ASN A 20 28.78 13.22 -0.40
C ASN A 20 28.39 12.07 0.53
N HIS A 21 29.17 11.91 1.60
CA HIS A 21 29.05 10.80 2.54
C HIS A 21 27.64 10.74 3.15
N GLU A 22 27.03 11.88 3.47
CA GLU A 22 25.67 11.94 4.04
C GLU A 22 24.60 11.42 3.07
N LEU A 23 24.74 11.69 1.76
CA LEU A 23 23.84 11.13 0.74
C LEU A 23 24.03 9.62 0.56
N GLU A 24 25.27 9.13 0.62
CA GLU A 24 25.56 7.69 0.56
C GLU A 24 24.99 6.97 1.80
N LEU A 25 25.21 7.53 2.98
CA LEU A 25 24.68 7.02 4.24
C LEU A 25 23.15 6.98 4.23
N ALA A 26 22.49 8.06 3.81
CA ALA A 26 21.04 8.09 3.67
C ALA A 26 20.53 7.04 2.67
N PHE A 27 21.22 6.86 1.54
CA PHE A 27 20.87 5.84 0.55
C PHE A 27 20.92 4.44 1.16
N ASP A 28 22.00 4.12 1.89
CA ASP A 28 22.20 2.81 2.48
C ASP A 28 21.21 2.50 3.60
N PHE A 29 20.86 3.50 4.44
CA PHE A 29 19.78 3.33 5.41
C PHE A 29 18.44 3.04 4.71
N VAL A 30 18.14 3.75 3.62
CA VAL A 30 16.90 3.52 2.84
C VAL A 30 16.92 2.14 2.18
N GLN A 31 18.03 1.69 1.61
CA GLN A 31 18.10 0.43 0.87
C GLN A 31 18.13 -0.79 1.81
N TYR A 32 18.98 -0.76 2.84
CA TYR A 32 19.36 -1.97 3.58
C TYR A 32 18.81 -2.08 5.00
N THR A 33 17.95 -1.14 5.44
CA THR A 33 17.35 -1.18 6.79
C THR A 33 15.83 -1.00 6.73
N ASN A 34 15.13 -1.09 7.87
CA ASN A 34 13.74 -0.67 8.03
C ASN A 34 13.58 0.57 8.91
N ARG A 35 14.66 1.29 9.22
CA ARG A 35 14.59 2.49 10.05
C ARG A 35 13.89 3.62 9.32
N ASN A 36 13.01 4.33 10.03
CA ASN A 36 12.43 5.55 9.52
C ASN A 36 13.53 6.62 9.43
N ILE A 37 13.54 7.40 8.37
CA ILE A 37 14.61 8.37 8.10
C ILE A 37 13.99 9.74 7.94
N PHE A 38 14.46 10.71 8.70
CA PHE A 38 14.26 12.12 8.42
C PHE A 38 15.51 12.68 7.72
N LEU A 39 15.39 12.94 6.42
CA LEU A 39 16.42 13.57 5.62
C LEU A 39 16.17 15.07 5.57
N THR A 40 17.02 15.81 6.27
CA THR A 40 16.97 17.27 6.32
C THR A 40 18.20 17.89 5.66
N GLY A 41 18.19 19.20 5.58
CA GLY A 41 19.31 19.98 5.11
C GLY A 41 18.83 21.32 4.59
N LYS A 42 19.77 22.26 4.51
CA LYS A 42 19.51 23.63 4.07
C LYS A 42 18.94 23.68 2.64
N ALA A 43 18.44 24.85 2.24
CA ALA A 43 18.02 25.07 0.87
C ALA A 43 19.19 24.82 -0.10
N GLY A 44 18.96 24.02 -1.16
CA GLY A 44 19.98 23.76 -2.18
C GLY A 44 20.99 22.64 -1.87
N THR A 45 20.71 21.77 -0.90
CA THR A 45 21.59 20.64 -0.53
C THR A 45 21.38 19.36 -1.35
N GLY A 46 20.48 19.37 -2.35
CA GLY A 46 20.28 18.24 -3.27
C GLY A 46 19.17 17.25 -2.92
N LYS A 47 18.30 17.55 -1.94
CA LYS A 47 17.17 16.69 -1.51
C LYS A 47 16.31 16.14 -2.66
N THR A 48 15.84 16.99 -3.57
CA THR A 48 15.02 16.56 -4.73
C THR A 48 15.80 15.69 -5.71
N THR A 49 17.11 15.94 -5.86
CA THR A 49 17.99 15.11 -6.70
C THR A 49 18.17 13.72 -6.09
N PHE A 50 18.32 13.65 -4.76
CA PHE A 50 18.37 12.39 -4.01
C PHE A 50 17.09 11.57 -4.23
N LEU A 51 15.91 12.18 -4.03
CA LEU A 51 14.61 11.54 -4.28
C LEU A 51 14.51 10.91 -5.69
N ARG A 52 14.92 11.67 -6.72
CA ARG A 52 14.91 11.17 -8.11
C ARG A 52 15.86 9.99 -8.31
N SER A 53 17.02 10.01 -7.65
CA SER A 53 17.98 8.90 -7.75
C SER A 53 17.44 7.61 -7.12
N LEU A 54 16.66 7.71 -6.04
CA LEU A 54 16.04 6.56 -5.38
C LEU A 54 15.06 5.83 -6.29
N LYS A 55 14.23 6.57 -7.04
CA LYS A 55 13.30 6.00 -8.05
C LYS A 55 13.98 5.08 -9.07
N THR A 56 15.25 5.34 -9.37
CA THR A 56 15.99 4.58 -10.39
C THR A 56 16.88 3.47 -9.84
N LYS A 57 17.23 3.53 -8.55
CA LYS A 57 18.28 2.67 -7.96
C LYS A 57 17.77 1.71 -6.88
N LEU A 58 16.65 2.02 -6.21
CA LEU A 58 16.15 1.17 -5.14
C LEU A 58 15.42 -0.05 -5.68
N SER A 59 15.57 -1.17 -4.97
CA SER A 59 14.79 -2.40 -5.22
C SER A 59 13.50 -2.47 -4.40
N LYS A 60 13.32 -1.56 -3.43
CA LYS A 60 12.13 -1.49 -2.58
C LYS A 60 10.90 -1.02 -3.33
N ARG A 61 9.76 -1.63 -3.01
CA ARG A 61 8.46 -1.15 -3.49
C ARG A 61 8.09 0.12 -2.76
N MET A 62 8.03 1.20 -3.52
CA MET A 62 7.87 2.52 -2.93
C MET A 62 6.71 3.31 -3.51
N VAL A 63 6.21 4.22 -2.69
CA VAL A 63 5.19 5.21 -3.03
C VAL A 63 5.72 6.56 -2.58
N VAL A 64 5.62 7.56 -3.46
CA VAL A 64 5.97 8.95 -3.14
C VAL A 64 4.69 9.74 -2.90
N VAL A 65 4.63 10.40 -1.75
CA VAL A 65 3.55 11.31 -1.39
C VAL A 65 4.07 12.69 -0.98
N ALA A 66 3.21 13.69 -1.10
CA ALA A 66 3.46 15.05 -0.61
C ALA A 66 2.18 15.66 -0.01
N PRO A 67 2.28 16.71 0.83
CA PRO A 67 1.12 17.34 1.45
C PRO A 67 0.26 18.15 0.46
N THR A 68 0.84 18.72 -0.59
CA THR A 68 0.13 19.57 -1.57
C THR A 68 0.20 19.01 -2.99
N GLY A 69 -0.77 19.38 -3.84
CA GLY A 69 -0.85 18.90 -5.23
C GLY A 69 0.38 19.29 -6.06
N VAL A 70 0.85 20.53 -5.94
CA VAL A 70 2.04 21.00 -6.67
C VAL A 70 3.31 20.29 -6.20
N ALA A 71 3.48 20.07 -4.89
CA ALA A 71 4.60 19.30 -4.36
C ALA A 71 4.57 17.84 -4.84
N ALA A 72 3.38 17.23 -4.86
CA ALA A 72 3.21 15.87 -5.36
C ALA A 72 3.63 15.75 -6.84
N ILE A 73 3.20 16.66 -7.70
CA ILE A 73 3.58 16.67 -9.12
C ILE A 73 5.10 16.86 -9.27
N ASN A 74 5.70 17.78 -8.51
CA ASN A 74 7.15 18.05 -8.57
C ASN A 74 8.01 16.86 -8.08
N ALA A 75 7.54 16.13 -7.07
CA ALA A 75 8.13 14.91 -6.56
C ALA A 75 7.88 13.68 -7.48
N GLY A 76 6.98 13.82 -8.46
CA GLY A 76 6.49 12.70 -9.27
C GLY A 76 5.70 11.69 -8.44
N GLY A 77 4.92 12.16 -7.47
CA GLY A 77 4.11 11.36 -6.57
C GLY A 77 2.64 11.77 -6.59
N VAL A 78 1.93 11.42 -5.52
CA VAL A 78 0.53 11.80 -5.31
C VAL A 78 0.36 12.53 -3.98
N THR A 79 -0.81 13.12 -3.70
CA THR A 79 -1.02 13.75 -2.40
C THR A 79 -1.26 12.70 -1.29
N ILE A 80 -0.86 13.01 -0.05
CA ILE A 80 -1.18 12.17 1.13
C ILE A 80 -2.68 11.86 1.19
N HIS A 81 -3.52 12.89 1.04
CA HIS A 81 -4.97 12.76 1.06
C HIS A 81 -5.50 11.81 -0.02
N SER A 82 -5.02 11.94 -1.26
CA SER A 82 -5.48 11.07 -2.35
C SER A 82 -5.00 9.62 -2.19
N PHE A 83 -3.76 9.41 -1.73
CA PHE A 83 -3.23 8.07 -1.54
C PHE A 83 -3.92 7.37 -0.38
N PHE A 84 -4.00 7.98 0.80
CA PHE A 84 -4.56 7.35 1.99
C PHE A 84 -6.08 7.58 2.14
N GLN A 85 -6.72 8.23 1.16
CA GLN A 85 -8.15 8.59 1.20
C GLN A 85 -8.55 9.29 2.51
N LEU A 86 -7.66 10.15 3.00
CA LEU A 86 -7.83 10.87 4.26
C LEU A 86 -8.70 12.11 4.06
N PRO A 87 -9.63 12.42 4.97
CA PRO A 87 -10.39 13.66 4.93
C PRO A 87 -9.48 14.88 5.12
N PHE A 88 -9.99 16.05 4.74
CA PHE A 88 -9.37 17.34 5.07
C PHE A 88 -9.79 17.77 6.48
N GLY A 89 -8.93 18.54 7.15
CA GLY A 89 -9.11 18.98 8.54
C GLY A 89 -8.39 18.09 9.57
N PRO A 90 -8.57 18.35 10.87
CA PRO A 90 -7.94 17.59 11.96
C PRO A 90 -8.39 16.12 12.03
N ILE A 91 -7.45 15.19 12.25
CA ILE A 91 -7.72 13.74 12.32
C ILE A 91 -7.21 13.14 13.62
N VAL A 92 -8.06 13.04 14.64
CA VAL A 92 -7.72 12.29 15.85
C VAL A 92 -8.10 10.83 15.65
N THR A 93 -7.11 9.93 15.76
CA THR A 93 -7.29 8.48 15.63
C THR A 93 -7.77 7.85 16.93
N GLU A 94 -8.42 6.69 16.87
CA GLU A 94 -8.85 5.95 18.07
C GLU A 94 -7.66 5.58 18.95
N ARG A 95 -6.51 5.29 18.33
CA ARG A 95 -5.27 4.94 19.03
C ARG A 95 -4.73 6.11 19.86
N VAL A 96 -4.76 7.33 19.30
CA VAL A 96 -4.32 8.54 19.98
C VAL A 96 -5.34 8.97 21.04
N ALA A 97 -6.63 8.84 20.73
CA ALA A 97 -7.69 9.25 21.66
C ALA A 97 -7.91 8.28 22.84
N GLY A 98 -7.50 7.02 22.70
CA GLY A 98 -7.71 5.98 23.71
C GLY A 98 -9.16 5.50 23.84
N HIS A 99 -10.06 5.96 22.98
CA HIS A 99 -11.47 5.58 22.93
C HIS A 99 -11.97 5.54 21.49
N LYS A 100 -13.11 4.85 21.26
CA LYS A 100 -13.72 4.79 19.94
C LYS A 100 -14.22 6.16 19.52
N ILE A 101 -13.84 6.59 18.32
CA ILE A 101 -14.29 7.84 17.72
C ILE A 101 -15.17 7.48 16.52
N ASP A 102 -16.39 7.99 16.51
CA ASP A 102 -17.25 7.83 15.35
C ASP A 102 -16.87 8.85 14.28
N ASN A 103 -15.91 8.46 13.42
CA ASN A 103 -15.45 9.30 12.32
C ASN A 103 -16.09 8.81 11.00
N PRO A 104 -17.28 9.32 10.61
CA PRO A 104 -17.99 8.86 9.42
C PRO A 104 -17.16 9.03 8.13
N ASN A 105 -16.20 9.96 8.11
CA ASN A 105 -15.35 10.24 6.96
C ASN A 105 -14.12 9.31 6.85
N PHE A 106 -13.72 8.63 7.94
CA PHE A 106 -12.53 7.76 7.97
C PHE A 106 -12.88 6.26 7.70
N LYS A 107 -14.17 5.93 7.54
CA LYS A 107 -14.70 4.56 7.48
C LYS A 107 -14.97 4.02 6.07
N LYS A 108 -14.30 4.50 5.01
CA LYS A 108 -14.41 3.86 3.68
C LYS A 108 -13.39 2.72 3.55
N LYS A 109 -13.89 1.49 3.41
CA LYS A 109 -13.06 0.30 3.10
C LYS A 109 -12.37 0.52 1.75
N PHE A 110 -11.06 0.34 1.71
CA PHE A 110 -10.31 0.51 0.46
C PHE A 110 -10.66 -0.59 -0.54
N ALA A 111 -10.60 -0.24 -1.83
CA ALA A 111 -10.70 -1.22 -2.90
C ALA A 111 -9.57 -2.26 -2.79
N LYS A 112 -9.83 -3.51 -3.19
CA LYS A 112 -8.84 -4.61 -3.10
C LYS A 112 -7.50 -4.28 -3.75
N LYS A 113 -7.50 -3.61 -4.91
CA LYS A 113 -6.27 -3.13 -5.57
C LYS A 113 -5.42 -2.26 -4.65
N LYS A 114 -6.05 -1.31 -3.95
CA LYS A 114 -5.39 -0.38 -3.04
C LYS A 114 -4.86 -1.07 -1.78
N ILE A 115 -5.64 -2.01 -1.23
CA ILE A 115 -5.21 -2.85 -0.10
C ILE A 115 -3.95 -3.63 -0.49
N ASN A 116 -3.89 -4.20 -1.70
CA ASN A 116 -2.71 -4.94 -2.16
C ASN A 116 -1.48 -4.04 -2.32
N ILE A 117 -1.65 -2.79 -2.79
CA ILE A 117 -0.54 -1.81 -2.83
C ILE A 117 0.00 -1.59 -1.43
N ILE A 118 -0.87 -1.28 -0.45
CA ILE A 118 -0.46 -1.03 0.94
C ILE A 118 0.17 -2.27 1.59
N LYS A 119 -0.40 -3.46 1.38
CA LYS A 119 0.13 -4.73 1.89
C LYS A 119 1.58 -4.98 1.44
N THR A 120 1.91 -4.62 0.20
CA THR A 120 3.25 -4.85 -0.39
C THR A 120 4.16 -3.63 -0.39
N LEU A 121 3.76 -2.55 0.27
CA LEU A 121 4.56 -1.33 0.36
C LEU A 121 5.73 -1.56 1.31
N ASP A 122 6.96 -1.37 0.83
CA ASP A 122 8.18 -1.45 1.65
C ASP A 122 8.60 -0.07 2.15
N LEU A 123 8.49 0.96 1.29
CA LEU A 123 8.96 2.32 1.54
C LEU A 123 7.90 3.37 1.20
N LEU A 124 7.56 4.22 2.16
CA LEU A 124 6.75 5.43 1.93
C LEU A 124 7.67 6.65 1.97
N ILE A 125 7.78 7.35 0.84
CA ILE A 125 8.53 8.61 0.78
C ILE A 125 7.56 9.77 0.93
N ILE A 126 7.82 10.66 1.87
CA ILE A 126 7.04 11.88 2.11
C ILE A 126 7.93 13.07 1.82
N ASP A 127 7.70 13.76 0.69
CA ASP A 127 8.37 15.02 0.37
C ASP A 127 7.66 16.20 1.03
N GLU A 128 8.41 17.26 1.37
CA GLU A 128 7.93 18.42 2.13
C GLU A 128 7.32 18.06 3.51
N ILE A 129 7.98 17.17 4.27
CA ILE A 129 7.49 16.70 5.58
C ILE A 129 7.25 17.84 6.59
N SER A 130 7.96 18.97 6.48
CA SER A 130 7.80 20.13 7.36
C SER A 130 6.39 20.73 7.31
N MET A 131 5.65 20.53 6.21
CA MET A 131 4.25 20.96 6.08
C MET A 131 3.24 19.92 6.58
N VAL A 132 3.68 18.73 6.98
CA VAL A 132 2.81 17.64 7.43
C VAL A 132 2.58 17.77 8.93
N ARG A 133 1.31 17.77 9.33
CA ARG A 133 0.92 17.82 10.74
C ARG A 133 1.09 16.46 11.44
N ALA A 134 1.26 16.47 12.76
CA ALA A 134 1.35 15.27 13.58
C ALA A 134 0.17 14.30 13.40
N ASP A 135 -1.06 14.81 13.38
CA ASP A 135 -2.28 14.00 13.20
C ASP A 135 -2.34 13.28 11.87
N MET A 136 -1.82 13.92 10.82
CA MET A 136 -1.77 13.32 9.49
C MET A 136 -0.84 12.08 9.47
N LEU A 137 0.28 12.11 10.18
CA LEU A 137 1.17 10.95 10.31
C LEU A 137 0.52 9.83 11.13
N ASP A 138 -0.16 10.15 12.23
CA ASP A 138 -0.87 9.13 13.02
C ASP A 138 -2.06 8.53 12.26
N ALA A 139 -2.73 9.31 11.41
CA ALA A 139 -3.73 8.80 10.48
C ALA A 139 -3.13 7.83 9.44
N ILE A 140 -1.94 8.14 8.90
CA ILE A 140 -1.19 7.24 8.02
C ILE A 140 -0.83 5.94 8.77
N ASP A 141 -0.32 6.03 10.00
CA ASP A 141 -0.01 4.88 10.85
C ASP A 141 -1.23 3.97 11.02
N GLU A 142 -2.40 4.53 11.34
CA GLU A 142 -3.62 3.74 11.52
C GLU A 142 -4.01 2.96 10.25
N VAL A 143 -3.93 3.61 9.08
CA VAL A 143 -4.24 2.97 7.80
C VAL A 143 -3.24 1.85 7.49
N LEU A 144 -1.94 2.09 7.68
CA LEU A 144 -0.90 1.08 7.42
C LEU A 144 -1.00 -0.10 8.39
N ARG A 145 -1.26 0.15 9.67
CA ARG A 145 -1.51 -0.90 10.67
C ARG A 145 -2.75 -1.75 10.33
N ARG A 146 -3.82 -1.10 9.85
CA ARG A 146 -5.07 -1.77 9.48
C ARG A 146 -4.89 -2.76 8.32
N TYR A 147 -4.10 -2.39 7.31
CA TYR A 147 -3.99 -3.17 6.07
C TYR A 147 -2.68 -3.96 5.89
N LYS A 148 -1.63 -3.69 6.68
CA LYS A 148 -0.35 -4.39 6.62
C LYS A 148 -0.06 -5.17 7.92
N ASN A 149 0.41 -4.52 8.99
CA ASN A 149 0.69 -5.17 10.27
C ASN A 149 0.24 -4.31 11.47
N ARG A 150 -0.79 -4.75 12.20
CA ARG A 150 -1.36 -3.97 13.32
C ARG A 150 -0.40 -3.71 14.48
N LEU A 151 0.61 -4.56 14.66
CA LEU A 151 1.51 -4.53 15.82
C LEU A 151 2.67 -3.55 15.65
N LEU A 152 3.08 -3.27 14.41
CA LEU A 152 4.26 -2.45 14.13
C LEU A 152 3.87 -0.99 13.78
N PRO A 153 4.66 0.01 14.21
CA PRO A 153 4.55 1.38 13.69
C PRO A 153 4.55 1.41 12.16
N PHE A 154 3.65 2.21 11.59
CA PHE A 154 3.40 2.35 10.16
C PHE A 154 3.17 1.00 9.46
N GLY A 155 2.63 0.00 10.16
CA GLY A 155 2.47 -1.35 9.62
C GLY A 155 3.78 -2.04 9.24
N GLY A 156 4.93 -1.58 9.76
CA GLY A 156 6.26 -2.03 9.35
C GLY A 156 6.67 -1.51 7.96
N VAL A 157 6.05 -0.45 7.45
CA VAL A 157 6.54 0.30 6.29
C VAL A 157 7.64 1.25 6.75
N GLN A 158 8.76 1.28 6.04
CA GLN A 158 9.81 2.26 6.28
C GLN A 158 9.37 3.62 5.74
N LEU A 159 9.55 4.69 6.52
CA LEU A 159 9.30 6.06 6.07
C LEU A 159 10.63 6.74 5.70
N LEU A 160 10.66 7.40 4.55
CA LEU A 160 11.67 8.41 4.22
C LEU A 160 10.98 9.77 4.14
N MET A 161 11.25 10.60 5.14
CA MET A 161 10.67 11.93 5.31
C MET A 161 11.70 12.95 4.86
N ILE A 162 11.41 13.70 3.80
CA ILE A 162 12.32 14.69 3.21
C ILE A 162 11.74 16.08 3.46
N GLY A 163 12.55 16.99 3.99
CA GLY A 163 12.12 18.38 4.18
C GLY A 163 13.16 19.26 4.85
N ASP A 164 12.74 20.44 5.25
CA ASP A 164 13.55 21.39 6.01
C ASP A 164 12.62 22.10 6.99
N LEU A 165 12.81 21.83 8.28
CA LEU A 165 11.94 22.32 9.35
C LEU A 165 11.99 23.84 9.50
N GLN A 166 13.10 24.46 9.09
CA GLN A 166 13.30 25.91 9.15
C GLN A 166 12.61 26.66 7.99
N GLN A 167 11.97 25.94 7.05
CA GLN A 167 11.26 26.57 5.95
C GLN A 167 9.84 26.99 6.35
N LEU A 168 8.84 26.15 6.10
CA LEU A 168 7.45 26.46 6.40
C LEU A 168 6.89 25.40 7.32
N ALA A 169 6.36 25.86 8.45
CA ALA A 169 5.57 25.05 9.35
C ALA A 169 4.21 24.68 8.72
N PRO A 170 3.53 23.65 9.23
CA PRO A 170 2.18 23.33 8.82
C PRO A 170 1.24 24.51 9.10
N VAL A 171 0.38 24.85 8.14
CA VAL A 171 -0.65 25.88 8.34
C VAL A 171 -1.82 25.24 9.09
N VAL A 172 -2.03 25.65 10.34
CA VAL A 172 -3.11 25.19 11.21
C VAL A 172 -3.92 26.39 11.67
N LYS A 173 -5.25 26.31 11.56
CA LYS A 173 -6.13 27.37 12.07
C LYS A 173 -6.28 27.25 13.59
N ASP A 174 -6.59 28.35 14.28
CA ASP A 174 -6.72 28.36 15.74
C ASP A 174 -7.81 27.40 16.25
N ASP A 175 -8.92 27.30 15.53
CA ASP A 175 -10.02 26.37 15.84
C ASP A 175 -9.60 24.91 15.67
N GLU A 176 -8.85 24.61 14.61
CA GLU A 176 -8.26 23.29 14.37
C GLU A 176 -7.27 22.91 15.49
N TRP A 177 -6.41 23.84 15.91
CA TRP A 177 -5.46 23.61 16.98
C TRP A 177 -6.13 23.41 18.33
N GLN A 178 -7.20 24.15 18.63
CA GLN A 178 -7.93 24.02 19.88
C GLN A 178 -8.51 22.60 20.09
N LEU A 179 -8.88 21.91 19.01
CA LEU A 179 -9.35 20.52 19.04
C LEU A 179 -8.21 19.51 19.28
N MET A 180 -7.02 19.84 18.77
CA MET A 180 -5.86 18.94 18.69
C MET A 180 -4.93 19.04 19.91
N ARG A 181 -4.84 20.21 20.55
CA ARG A 181 -3.88 20.51 21.64
C ARG A 181 -3.97 19.59 22.86
N GLN A 182 -5.08 18.87 23.03
CA GLN A 182 -5.25 17.90 24.12
C GLN A 182 -4.57 16.55 23.82
N TYR A 183 -4.27 16.27 22.55
CA TYR A 183 -3.69 15.00 22.07
C TYR A 183 -2.25 15.13 21.61
N TYR A 184 -1.84 16.35 21.20
CA TYR A 184 -0.52 16.63 20.65
C TYR A 184 0.11 17.81 21.38
N ASN A 185 1.42 17.71 21.65
CA ASN A 185 2.18 18.80 22.26
C ASN A 185 2.30 20.01 21.31
N SER A 186 2.44 19.73 20.01
CA SER A 186 2.46 20.71 18.93
C SER A 186 1.98 20.09 17.62
N MET A 187 1.87 20.93 16.58
CA MET A 187 1.44 20.54 15.24
C MET A 187 2.51 19.84 14.41
N TYR A 188 3.79 19.90 14.80
CA TYR A 188 4.89 19.41 13.97
C TYR A 188 4.90 17.88 13.85
N PHE A 189 5.32 17.37 12.69
CA PHE A 189 5.30 15.94 12.38
C PHE A 189 6.02 15.07 13.44
N PHE A 190 7.10 15.56 14.04
CA PHE A 190 7.87 14.84 15.06
C PHE A 190 7.13 14.71 16.41
N ASN A 191 5.94 15.29 16.54
CA ASN A 191 5.03 15.09 17.67
C ASN A 191 3.97 14.01 17.42
N SER A 192 4.00 13.35 16.25
CA SER A 192 3.23 12.14 16.00
C SER A 192 3.59 11.07 17.03
N HIS A 193 2.57 10.40 17.58
CA HIS A 193 2.77 9.28 18.50
C HIS A 193 3.48 8.13 17.77
N ALA A 194 3.08 7.83 16.54
CA ALA A 194 3.69 6.78 15.73
C ALA A 194 5.16 7.04 15.40
N ILE A 195 5.57 8.30 15.17
CA ILE A 195 6.98 8.65 14.96
C ILE A 195 7.80 8.45 16.23
N ARG A 196 7.29 8.91 17.38
CA ARG A 196 7.96 8.75 18.68
C ARG A 196 8.08 7.27 19.10
N ASP A 197 7.08 6.47 18.76
CA ASP A 197 7.09 5.01 18.95
C ASP A 197 8.03 4.29 17.95
N SER A 198 8.58 5.00 16.97
CA SER A 198 9.43 4.44 15.93
C SER A 198 10.90 4.83 16.11
N ASN A 199 11.81 3.95 15.69
CA ASN A 199 13.25 4.23 15.67
C ASN A 199 13.60 5.09 14.44
N MET A 200 13.36 6.40 14.54
CA MET A 200 13.72 7.36 13.50
C MET A 200 15.21 7.73 13.58
N THR A 201 15.90 7.64 12.45
CA THR A 201 17.26 8.13 12.24
C THR A 201 17.20 9.44 11.45
N THR A 202 18.07 10.39 11.74
CA THR A 202 18.05 11.71 11.11
C THR A 202 19.35 12.00 10.38
N VAL A 203 19.30 12.33 9.10
CA VAL A 203 20.49 12.67 8.30
C VAL A 203 20.38 14.12 7.85
N GLU A 204 21.37 14.94 8.16
CA GLU A 204 21.45 16.32 7.66
C GLU A 204 22.44 16.43 6.49
N LEU A 205 21.96 16.91 5.35
CA LEU A 205 22.80 17.26 4.22
C LEU A 205 23.49 18.60 4.46
N LYS A 206 24.82 18.58 4.60
CA LYS A 206 25.62 19.76 4.91
C LYS A 206 26.09 20.53 3.67
N HIS A 207 26.35 19.83 2.57
CA HIS A 207 26.91 20.44 1.36
C HIS A 207 25.86 21.27 0.60
N ILE A 208 26.05 22.58 0.56
CA ILE A 208 25.18 23.52 -0.16
C ILE A 208 25.70 23.70 -1.59
N TYR A 209 24.89 23.37 -2.60
CA TYR A 209 25.26 23.55 -4.02
C TYR A 209 24.80 24.90 -4.60
N ARG A 210 23.87 25.58 -3.93
CA ARG A 210 23.13 26.73 -4.47
C ARG A 210 23.85 28.07 -4.27
N GLN A 211 24.34 28.35 -3.06
CA GLN A 211 24.97 29.62 -2.70
C GLN A 211 26.50 29.51 -2.81
N LYS A 212 27.15 30.52 -3.41
CA LYS A 212 28.60 30.59 -3.60
C LYS A 212 29.31 31.59 -2.66
N ASP A 213 28.54 32.38 -1.91
CA ASP A 213 29.04 33.45 -1.05
C ASP A 213 28.96 33.04 0.43
N ASP A 214 30.13 32.80 1.04
CA ASP A 214 30.26 32.39 2.43
C ASP A 214 29.69 33.43 3.41
N LYS A 215 29.76 34.74 3.08
CA LYS A 215 29.19 35.79 3.94
C LYS A 215 27.67 35.72 3.93
N PHE A 216 27.07 35.55 2.76
CA PHE A 216 25.63 35.41 2.67
C PHE A 216 25.14 34.10 3.30
N VAL A 217 25.90 33.01 3.16
CA VAL A 217 25.60 31.74 3.85
C VAL A 217 25.65 31.91 5.37
N LYS A 218 26.64 32.65 5.91
CA LYS A 218 26.69 33.01 7.34
C LYS A 218 25.42 33.73 7.77
N ILE A 219 25.04 34.81 7.09
CA ILE A 219 23.82 35.59 7.40
C ILE A 219 22.57 34.69 7.36
N LEU A 220 22.42 33.86 6.32
CA LEU A 220 21.28 32.95 6.20
C LEU A 220 21.21 31.95 7.35
N ASN A 221 22.35 31.42 7.81
CA ASN A 221 22.40 30.51 8.95
C ASN A 221 22.08 31.22 10.26
N GLU A 222 22.56 32.45 10.44
CA GLU A 222 22.22 33.25 11.62
C GLU A 222 20.72 33.60 11.66
N VAL A 223 20.11 33.94 10.53
CA VAL A 223 18.65 34.14 10.42
C VAL A 223 17.89 32.83 10.65
N ARG A 224 18.43 31.70 10.17
CA ARG A 224 17.86 30.35 10.38
C ARG A 224 17.82 29.98 11.87
N ASN A 225 18.86 30.36 12.62
CA ASN A 225 19.05 29.93 14.00
C ASN A 225 18.58 30.98 15.04
N ASP A 226 18.06 32.12 14.59
CA ASP A 226 17.69 33.25 15.45
C ASP A 226 18.88 33.85 16.24
N GLU A 227 20.03 33.89 15.60
CA GLU A 227 21.31 34.35 16.16
C GLU A 227 21.94 35.44 15.27
N LEU A 228 21.10 36.33 14.71
CA LEU A 228 21.57 37.39 13.82
C LEU A 228 22.51 38.35 14.54
N SER A 229 23.80 38.27 14.22
CA SER A 229 24.82 39.13 14.82
C SER A 229 24.67 40.57 14.36
N ALA A 230 25.15 41.53 15.17
CA ALA A 230 25.14 42.95 14.80
C ALA A 230 25.87 43.22 13.46
N GLU A 231 26.99 42.53 13.22
CA GLU A 231 27.73 42.60 11.96
C GLU A 231 26.86 42.15 10.77
N SER A 232 26.22 40.98 10.88
CA SER A 232 25.34 40.46 9.83
C SER A 232 24.09 41.31 9.65
N TYR A 233 23.54 41.87 10.73
CA TYR A 233 22.42 42.81 10.69
C TYR A 233 22.78 44.05 9.88
N ASP A 234 23.93 44.65 10.15
CA ASP A 234 24.41 45.85 9.43
C ASP A 234 24.65 45.54 7.95
N ILE A 235 25.30 44.42 7.65
CA ILE A 235 25.53 43.96 6.27
C ILE A 235 24.19 43.76 5.54
N LEU A 236 23.24 43.09 6.18
CA LEU A 236 21.91 42.85 5.63
C LEU A 236 21.15 44.16 5.39
N HIS A 237 21.28 45.13 6.29
CA HIS A 237 20.64 46.44 6.18
C HIS A 237 21.28 47.36 5.13
N THR A 238 22.49 47.09 4.65
CA THR A 238 23.02 47.76 3.44
C THR A 238 22.14 47.51 2.21
N ARG A 239 21.33 46.45 2.23
CA ARG A 239 20.40 46.09 1.16
C ARG A 239 19.02 46.72 1.32
N TYR A 240 18.76 47.42 2.42
CA TYR A 240 17.52 48.17 2.61
C TYR A 240 17.48 49.39 1.70
N LYS A 241 16.45 49.46 0.86
CA LYS A 241 16.21 50.59 -0.03
C LYS A 241 14.74 50.95 0.01
N ASP A 242 14.44 52.06 0.69
CA ASP A 242 13.08 52.58 0.76
C ASP A 242 12.56 52.94 -0.63
N ASN A 243 11.31 52.56 -0.92
CA ASN A 243 10.63 52.81 -2.19
C ASN A 243 11.43 52.39 -3.45
N PHE A 244 12.25 51.34 -3.35
CA PHE A 244 13.03 50.87 -4.50
C PHE A 244 12.13 50.41 -5.65
N ARG A 245 12.32 51.03 -6.82
CA ARG A 245 11.68 50.61 -8.07
C ARG A 245 12.78 50.12 -9.02
N PRO A 246 12.82 48.81 -9.32
CA PRO A 246 13.81 48.28 -10.26
C PRO A 246 13.53 48.84 -11.66
N LYS A 247 14.60 49.01 -12.45
CA LYS A 247 14.42 49.24 -13.89
C LYS A 247 13.85 47.99 -14.54
N GLU A 248 13.07 48.13 -15.62
CA GLU A 248 12.42 47.00 -16.29
C GLU A 248 13.41 45.94 -16.80
N GLU A 249 14.62 46.36 -17.16
CA GLU A 249 15.68 45.50 -17.69
C GLU A 249 16.40 44.69 -16.60
N GLU A 250 16.19 45.02 -15.32
CA GLU A 250 16.96 44.42 -14.23
C GLU A 250 16.42 43.06 -13.78
N GLY A 251 15.16 42.71 -14.13
CA GLY A 251 14.60 41.38 -13.91
C GLY A 251 14.28 41.00 -12.45
N TYR A 252 14.04 41.99 -11.58
CA TYR A 252 13.70 41.73 -10.18
C TYR A 252 12.31 41.07 -10.03
N ILE A 253 12.22 40.09 -9.13
CA ILE A 253 10.95 39.53 -8.66
C ILE A 253 10.66 39.98 -7.23
N THR A 254 9.42 40.37 -6.95
CA THR A 254 8.98 40.74 -5.59
C THR A 254 8.44 39.52 -4.85
N LEU A 255 9.01 39.22 -3.68
CA LEU A 255 8.54 38.20 -2.77
C LEU A 255 7.61 38.84 -1.74
N THR A 256 6.36 38.39 -1.72
CA THR A 256 5.30 38.92 -0.85
C THR A 256 4.76 37.83 0.08
N THR A 257 4.11 38.22 1.17
CA THR A 257 3.56 37.25 2.13
C THR A 257 2.20 36.67 1.70
N HIS A 258 1.40 37.43 0.94
CA HIS A 258 0.01 37.09 0.61
C HIS A 258 -0.24 36.99 -0.91
N ASN A 259 -1.03 36.00 -1.33
CA ASN A 259 -1.36 35.77 -2.75
C ASN A 259 -1.99 37.01 -3.39
N ARG A 260 -2.90 37.68 -2.67
CA ARG A 260 -3.57 38.89 -3.14
C ARG A 260 -2.58 39.99 -3.53
N ASN A 261 -1.50 40.18 -2.77
CA ASN A 261 -0.50 41.21 -3.06
C ASN A 261 0.30 40.87 -4.32
N ALA A 262 0.72 39.61 -4.46
CA ALA A 262 1.39 39.14 -5.67
C ALA A 262 0.51 39.32 -6.92
N ASP A 263 -0.78 38.96 -6.82
CA ASP A 263 -1.73 39.07 -7.92
C ASP A 263 -1.97 40.53 -8.32
N VAL A 264 -2.10 41.44 -7.35
CA VAL A 264 -2.23 42.89 -7.61
C VAL A 264 -1.01 43.43 -8.35
N ILE A 265 0.21 43.15 -7.88
CA ILE A 265 1.44 43.62 -8.53
C ILE A 265 1.54 43.09 -9.96
N ASN A 266 1.29 41.79 -10.16
CA ASN A 266 1.34 41.18 -11.50
C ASN A 266 0.30 41.81 -12.44
N GLN A 267 -0.92 42.09 -11.96
CA GLN A 267 -1.97 42.72 -12.77
C GLN A 267 -1.67 44.17 -13.10
N GLU A 268 -1.13 44.94 -12.16
CA GLU A 268 -0.73 46.34 -12.39
C GLU A 268 0.37 46.41 -13.45
N ARG A 269 1.42 45.59 -13.31
CA ARG A 269 2.51 45.51 -14.31
C ARG A 269 2.01 45.06 -15.68
N MET A 270 1.09 44.10 -15.74
CA MET A 270 0.44 43.72 -17.00
C MET A 270 -0.35 44.86 -17.64
N LYS A 271 -0.98 45.73 -16.85
CA LYS A 271 -1.72 46.90 -17.37
C LYS A 271 -0.79 47.98 -17.92
N GLU A 272 0.37 48.18 -17.31
CA GLU A 272 1.39 49.15 -17.73
C GLU A 272 1.96 48.82 -19.13
N ILE A 273 2.07 47.54 -19.48
CA ILE A 273 2.59 47.13 -20.79
C ILE A 273 1.62 47.53 -21.92
N LYS A 274 2.12 48.37 -22.82
CA LYS A 274 1.47 48.73 -24.08
C LYS A 274 1.48 47.53 -25.01
N GLY A 275 0.29 47.05 -25.39
CA GLY A 275 0.15 45.90 -26.29
C GLY A 275 -1.12 45.12 -26.00
N LYS A 276 -1.60 44.40 -27.02
CA LYS A 276 -2.76 43.52 -26.85
C LYS A 276 -2.32 42.25 -26.12
N PRO A 277 -3.04 41.81 -25.08
CA PRO A 277 -2.75 40.54 -24.42
C PRO A 277 -3.05 39.37 -25.36
N ARG A 278 -2.21 38.34 -25.34
CA ARG A 278 -2.42 37.05 -25.97
C ARG A 278 -2.76 36.05 -24.86
N LYS A 279 -3.83 35.28 -25.06
CA LYS A 279 -4.30 34.28 -24.09
C LYS A 279 -3.97 32.89 -24.58
N PHE A 280 -3.41 32.08 -23.71
CA PHE A 280 -3.06 30.68 -23.95
C PHE A 280 -3.89 29.81 -23.02
N LYS A 281 -4.79 29.03 -23.60
CA LYS A 281 -5.64 28.11 -22.84
C LYS A 281 -4.90 26.79 -22.67
N ALA A 282 -4.83 26.29 -21.45
CA ALA A 282 -4.28 24.97 -21.17
C ALA A 282 -5.18 23.86 -21.73
N GLU A 283 -4.58 22.76 -22.13
CA GLU A 283 -5.29 21.53 -22.47
C GLU A 283 -5.22 20.58 -21.27
N VAL A 284 -6.37 20.01 -20.91
CA VAL A 284 -6.46 19.05 -19.81
C VAL A 284 -7.09 17.78 -20.35
N ASP A 285 -6.38 16.68 -20.20
CA ASP A 285 -6.83 15.35 -20.58
C ASP A 285 -6.92 14.46 -19.33
N GLY A 286 -7.93 13.59 -19.27
CA GLY A 286 -8.17 12.70 -18.14
C GLY A 286 -8.49 13.40 -16.80
N LEU A 287 -8.08 12.78 -15.69
CA LEU A 287 -8.34 13.26 -14.33
C LEU A 287 -7.22 14.18 -13.84
N PHE A 288 -7.47 15.49 -13.82
CA PHE A 288 -6.55 16.49 -13.26
C PHE A 288 -7.32 17.55 -12.47
N SER A 289 -7.04 17.70 -11.17
CA SER A 289 -7.76 18.64 -10.30
C SER A 289 -7.28 20.08 -10.51
N GLU A 290 -8.22 21.04 -10.59
CA GLU A 290 -7.91 22.47 -10.76
C GLU A 290 -6.99 23.02 -9.66
N SER A 291 -7.20 22.58 -8.41
CA SER A 291 -6.36 22.96 -7.27
C SER A 291 -4.91 22.49 -7.37
N SER A 292 -4.62 21.58 -8.30
CA SER A 292 -3.28 21.02 -8.52
C SER A 292 -2.63 21.56 -9.79
N TYR A 293 -3.26 22.49 -10.51
CA TYR A 293 -2.67 23.06 -11.71
C TYR A 293 -1.31 23.71 -11.39
N PRO A 294 -0.24 23.32 -12.13
CA PRO A 294 1.11 23.82 -11.87
C PRO A 294 1.29 25.28 -12.33
N THR A 295 0.47 25.73 -13.29
CA THR A 295 0.39 27.12 -13.75
C THR A 295 -1.05 27.48 -14.13
N GLU A 296 -1.27 28.70 -14.59
CA GLU A 296 -2.58 29.25 -14.94
C GLU A 296 -3.22 28.48 -16.11
N PHE A 297 -4.49 28.10 -15.92
CA PHE A 297 -5.28 27.46 -16.98
C PHE A 297 -5.52 28.43 -18.15
N HIS A 298 -5.70 29.72 -17.87
CA HIS A 298 -5.72 30.78 -18.87
C HIS A 298 -4.50 31.69 -18.65
N LEU A 299 -3.39 31.36 -19.30
CA LEU A 299 -2.17 32.17 -19.22
C LEU A 299 -2.30 33.39 -20.12
N GLU A 300 -2.25 34.58 -19.54
CA GLU A 300 -2.37 35.85 -20.28
C GLU A 300 -1.02 36.59 -20.29
N LEU A 301 -0.46 36.81 -21.48
CA LEU A 301 0.84 37.44 -21.68
C LEU A 301 0.79 38.59 -22.67
N LYS A 302 1.74 39.52 -22.56
CA LYS A 302 1.99 40.62 -23.52
C LYS A 302 3.45 40.60 -23.95
N LEU A 303 3.75 41.20 -25.11
CA LEU A 303 5.15 41.48 -25.49
C LEU A 303 5.78 42.36 -24.41
N GLY A 304 6.93 41.93 -23.90
CA GLY A 304 7.63 42.56 -22.79
C GLY A 304 7.20 42.09 -21.39
N ALA A 305 6.28 41.13 -21.26
CA ALA A 305 5.89 40.59 -19.96
C ALA A 305 7.04 39.82 -19.31
N GLN A 306 7.24 40.04 -18.00
CA GLN A 306 8.19 39.28 -17.20
C GLN A 306 7.54 37.96 -16.76
N VAL A 307 8.17 36.86 -17.12
CA VAL A 307 7.69 35.51 -16.86
C VAL A 307 8.75 34.68 -16.17
N MET A 308 8.30 33.64 -15.48
CA MET A 308 9.16 32.66 -14.82
C MET A 308 8.79 31.26 -15.28
N TYR A 309 9.81 30.44 -15.52
CA TYR A 309 9.63 29.04 -15.81
C TYR A 309 9.16 28.26 -14.57
N VAL A 310 8.10 27.46 -14.68
CA VAL A 310 7.55 26.64 -13.58
C VAL A 310 7.93 25.15 -13.68
N LYS A 311 8.75 24.80 -14.67
CA LYS A 311 9.23 23.43 -14.94
C LYS A 311 10.66 23.48 -15.43
N ASN A 312 11.45 22.44 -15.15
CA ASN A 312 12.75 22.27 -15.80
C ASN A 312 12.55 21.81 -17.24
N ASP A 313 13.38 22.28 -18.17
CA ASP A 313 13.30 21.91 -19.58
C ASP A 313 13.39 20.39 -19.73
N SER A 314 12.35 19.79 -20.33
CA SER A 314 12.30 18.36 -20.58
C SER A 314 13.32 17.94 -21.65
N ASN A 315 13.75 18.87 -22.52
CA ASN A 315 14.70 18.59 -23.58
C ASN A 315 16.12 18.26 -23.05
N PRO A 316 16.92 17.50 -23.82
CA PRO A 316 18.30 17.19 -23.47
C PRO A 316 19.21 18.41 -23.29
N GLU A 317 18.90 19.51 -23.98
CA GLU A 317 19.68 20.76 -23.97
C GLU A 317 19.58 21.53 -22.64
N LYS A 318 18.54 21.26 -21.83
CA LYS A 318 18.34 21.88 -20.51
C LYS A 318 18.44 23.42 -20.53
N ARG A 319 17.75 24.07 -21.47
CA ARG A 319 17.84 25.52 -21.74
C ARG A 319 17.29 26.38 -20.61
N TYR A 320 16.35 25.86 -19.84
CA TYR A 320 15.77 26.53 -18.68
C TYR A 320 15.55 25.59 -17.50
N PHE A 321 15.42 26.17 -16.31
CA PHE A 321 15.12 25.48 -15.06
C PHE A 321 13.95 26.16 -14.36
N ASN A 322 13.28 25.43 -13.47
CA ASN A 322 12.18 25.95 -12.65
C ASN A 322 12.67 27.11 -11.78
N GLY A 323 12.09 28.30 -11.96
CA GLY A 323 12.49 29.55 -11.33
C GLY A 323 13.26 30.53 -12.24
N LYS A 324 13.72 30.11 -13.43
CA LYS A 324 14.40 31.02 -14.38
C LYS A 324 13.44 32.11 -14.83
N ILE A 325 13.85 33.37 -14.71
CA ILE A 325 13.06 34.55 -15.11
C ILE A 325 13.50 35.00 -16.50
N GLY A 326 12.57 35.47 -17.30
CA GLY A 326 12.82 36.06 -18.61
C GLY A 326 11.72 37.01 -19.05
N LYS A 327 11.90 37.59 -20.23
CA LYS A 327 10.98 38.56 -20.85
C LYS A 327 10.45 38.01 -22.16
N VAL A 328 9.15 38.14 -22.39
CA VAL A 328 8.52 37.75 -23.65
C VAL A 328 8.95 38.71 -24.76
N ILE A 329 9.66 38.22 -25.78
CA ILE A 329 10.15 39.05 -26.89
C ILE A 329 9.35 38.86 -28.19
N SER A 330 8.80 37.68 -28.42
CA SER A 330 7.93 37.43 -29.56
C SER A 330 6.93 36.31 -29.30
N PHE A 331 5.87 36.28 -30.10
CA PHE A 331 4.88 35.21 -30.10
C PHE A 331 4.85 34.58 -31.49
N GLY A 332 5.18 33.30 -31.59
CA GLY A 332 5.08 32.51 -32.82
C GLY A 332 3.76 31.74 -32.91
N ASP A 333 3.71 30.80 -33.86
CA ASP A 333 2.65 29.80 -33.96
C ASP A 333 3.02 28.57 -33.14
N GLY A 334 2.38 28.42 -31.97
CA GLY A 334 2.63 27.31 -31.05
C GLY A 334 3.86 27.50 -30.14
N GLU A 335 4.55 28.63 -30.23
CA GLU A 335 5.78 28.91 -29.48
C GLU A 335 5.83 30.36 -28.97
N ILE A 336 6.58 30.57 -27.89
CA ILE A 336 6.85 31.87 -27.29
C ILE A 336 8.36 32.03 -27.16
N LEU A 337 8.90 33.13 -27.67
CA LEU A 337 10.32 33.42 -27.54
C LEU A 337 10.54 34.26 -26.28
N ILE A 338 11.39 33.74 -25.38
CA ILE A 338 11.71 34.35 -24.10
C ILE A 338 13.18 34.73 -24.09
N GLU A 339 13.48 36.01 -23.87
CA GLU A 339 14.84 36.46 -23.58
C GLU A 339 15.13 36.25 -22.09
N ALA A 340 16.18 35.49 -21.77
CA ALA A 340 16.63 35.32 -20.41
C ALA A 340 18.17 35.24 -20.37
N ASP A 341 18.79 36.05 -19.53
CA ASP A 341 20.25 36.16 -19.41
C ASP A 341 20.97 36.52 -20.73
N GLY A 342 20.30 37.24 -21.63
CA GLY A 342 20.83 37.60 -22.96
C GLY A 342 20.74 36.48 -24.00
N GLU A 343 20.11 35.35 -23.66
CA GLU A 343 19.84 34.25 -24.58
C GLU A 343 18.36 34.22 -24.96
N GLU A 344 18.08 33.95 -26.24
CA GLU A 344 16.73 33.74 -26.74
C GLU A 344 16.35 32.25 -26.60
N ILE A 345 15.32 31.98 -25.81
CA ILE A 345 14.85 30.64 -25.51
C ILE A 345 13.50 30.42 -26.18
N LEU A 346 13.46 29.47 -27.10
CA LEU A 346 12.23 29.04 -27.76
C LEU A 346 11.42 28.13 -26.83
N THR A 347 10.33 28.66 -26.27
CA THR A 347 9.46 27.96 -25.34
C THR A 347 8.26 27.35 -26.05
N THR A 348 8.05 26.05 -25.85
CA THR A 348 6.87 25.30 -26.30
C THR A 348 6.04 24.83 -25.11
N PRO A 349 4.77 24.43 -25.30
CA PRO A 349 3.99 23.80 -24.25
C PRO A 349 4.68 22.55 -23.67
N GLU A 350 4.55 22.37 -22.37
CA GLU A 350 5.07 21.24 -21.61
C GLU A 350 3.91 20.44 -21.01
N VAL A 351 4.15 19.15 -20.73
CA VAL A 351 3.14 18.24 -20.15
C VAL A 351 3.45 18.00 -18.66
N TRP A 352 2.46 18.13 -17.80
CA TRP A 352 2.50 17.64 -16.42
C TRP A 352 1.54 16.47 -16.29
N GLU A 353 1.99 15.42 -15.61
CA GLU A 353 1.25 14.18 -15.49
C GLU A 353 0.70 14.05 -14.07
N ASN A 354 -0.60 13.74 -13.98
CA ASN A 354 -1.20 13.27 -12.74
C ASN A 354 -1.18 11.74 -12.78
N ILE A 355 -0.59 11.14 -11.75
CA ILE A 355 -0.38 9.69 -11.70
C ILE A 355 -1.25 9.06 -10.62
N LYS A 356 -1.50 7.76 -10.76
CA LYS A 356 -1.89 6.87 -9.66
C LYS A 356 -0.92 5.71 -9.59
N TYR A 357 -0.82 5.09 -8.42
CA TYR A 357 -0.09 3.85 -8.26
C TYR A 357 -1.01 2.66 -8.59
N GLU A 358 -0.54 1.78 -9.46
CA GLU A 358 -1.15 0.48 -9.75
C GLU A 358 -0.12 -0.65 -9.59
N ILE A 359 -0.60 -1.89 -9.48
CA ILE A 359 0.26 -3.08 -9.49
C ILE A 359 0.29 -3.60 -10.92
N ASP A 360 1.48 -3.78 -11.48
CA ASP A 360 1.64 -4.42 -12.77
C ASP A 360 1.18 -5.89 -12.71
N PRO A 361 0.23 -6.33 -13.57
CA PRO A 361 -0.27 -7.70 -13.53
C PRO A 361 0.81 -8.77 -13.78
N GLN A 362 1.84 -8.46 -14.56
CA GLN A 362 2.91 -9.38 -14.97
C GLN A 362 4.08 -9.35 -14.00
N THR A 363 4.68 -8.17 -13.78
CA THR A 363 5.88 -8.06 -12.92
C THR A 363 5.53 -8.08 -11.44
N LYS A 364 4.25 -7.82 -11.11
CA LYS A 364 3.73 -7.59 -9.77
C LYS A 364 4.27 -6.32 -9.11
N GLU A 365 5.09 -5.51 -9.77
CA GLU A 365 5.69 -4.31 -9.19
C GLU A 365 4.68 -3.16 -9.09
N ILE A 366 4.97 -2.20 -8.21
CA ILE A 366 4.21 -0.94 -8.17
C ILE A 366 4.67 -0.10 -9.36
N LYS A 367 3.73 0.27 -10.24
CA LYS A 367 3.98 1.16 -11.36
C LYS A 367 3.14 2.43 -11.26
N GLU A 368 3.62 3.47 -11.90
CA GLU A 368 2.94 4.75 -12.06
C GLU A 368 2.08 4.68 -13.33
N GLU A 369 0.78 4.95 -13.21
CA GLU A 369 -0.14 5.06 -14.35
C GLU A 369 -0.61 6.51 -14.46
N VAL A 370 -0.37 7.13 -15.62
CA VAL A 370 -0.85 8.48 -15.91
C VAL A 370 -2.36 8.44 -16.10
N ILE A 371 -3.08 9.15 -15.24
CA ILE A 371 -4.56 9.25 -15.27
C ILE A 371 -5.05 10.58 -15.81
N GLY A 372 -4.17 11.58 -15.89
CA GLY A 372 -4.48 12.86 -16.47
C GLY A 372 -3.23 13.62 -16.85
N LYS A 373 -3.39 14.56 -17.78
CA LYS A 373 -2.33 15.43 -18.28
C LYS A 373 -2.82 16.86 -18.28
N PHE A 374 -1.95 17.76 -17.87
CA PHE A 374 -2.12 19.21 -18.03
C PHE A 374 -1.05 19.68 -19.01
N ILE A 375 -1.43 20.36 -20.09
CA ILE A 375 -0.54 20.82 -21.15
C ILE A 375 -0.66 22.33 -21.26
N GLN A 376 0.45 23.04 -21.06
CA GLN A 376 0.50 24.49 -21.10
C GLN A 376 1.95 24.96 -21.28
N PHE A 377 2.15 26.20 -21.71
CA PHE A 377 3.47 26.83 -21.62
C PHE A 377 3.96 26.79 -20.15
N PRO A 378 5.21 26.39 -19.89
CA PRO A 378 5.78 26.30 -18.54
C PRO A 378 6.11 27.66 -17.96
N LEU A 379 5.21 28.64 -18.10
CA LEU A 379 5.40 30.04 -17.76
C LEU A 379 4.33 30.51 -16.78
N ARG A 380 4.70 31.48 -15.95
CA ARG A 380 3.80 32.29 -15.11
C ARG A 380 4.30 33.72 -15.07
N LEU A 381 3.42 34.70 -14.88
CA LEU A 381 3.82 36.08 -14.56
C LEU A 381 4.73 36.11 -13.33
N ALA A 382 5.77 36.94 -13.40
CA ALA A 382 6.88 36.86 -12.45
C ALA A 382 7.37 38.23 -11.94
N TRP A 383 6.51 39.24 -11.90
CA TRP A 383 6.83 40.47 -11.16
C TRP A 383 6.70 40.27 -9.67
N ALA A 384 5.73 39.47 -9.24
CA ALA A 384 5.58 39.10 -7.84
C ALA A 384 5.14 37.65 -7.66
N ILE A 385 5.60 37.06 -6.56
CA ILE A 385 5.21 35.72 -6.09
C ILE A 385 5.12 35.75 -4.57
N THR A 386 4.37 34.80 -4.00
CA THR A 386 4.37 34.64 -2.55
C THR A 386 5.60 33.88 -2.08
N ILE A 387 6.08 34.18 -0.87
CA ILE A 387 7.16 33.46 -0.21
C ILE A 387 6.87 31.95 -0.20
N HIS A 388 5.62 31.56 0.09
CA HIS A 388 5.20 30.17 0.06
C HIS A 388 5.32 29.52 -1.32
N LYS A 389 4.91 30.20 -2.40
CA LYS A 389 5.04 29.66 -3.77
C LYS A 389 6.47 29.74 -4.30
N SER A 390 7.33 30.55 -3.67
CA SER A 390 8.76 30.65 -4.00
C SER A 390 9.60 29.51 -3.41
N GLN A 391 9.03 28.68 -2.53
CA GLN A 391 9.75 27.58 -1.90
C GLN A 391 10.34 26.63 -2.96
N GLY A 392 11.54 26.13 -2.68
CA GLY A 392 12.32 25.36 -3.66
C GLY A 392 12.98 26.21 -4.78
N LEU A 393 12.43 27.37 -5.16
CA LEU A 393 12.93 28.22 -6.25
C LEU A 393 14.19 29.02 -5.88
N THR A 394 14.86 29.59 -6.88
CA THR A 394 16.07 30.39 -6.71
C THR A 394 16.09 31.53 -7.72
N PHE A 395 16.42 32.74 -7.25
CA PHE A 395 16.43 33.97 -8.03
C PHE A 395 17.78 34.66 -7.94
N ASP A 396 18.19 35.27 -9.05
CA ASP A 396 19.39 36.10 -9.09
C ASP A 396 19.14 37.46 -8.44
N LYS A 397 17.93 38.02 -8.61
CA LYS A 397 17.54 39.29 -8.03
C LYS A 397 16.12 39.26 -7.48
N ALA A 398 15.95 39.63 -6.23
CA ALA A 398 14.62 39.67 -5.59
C ALA A 398 14.45 40.87 -4.66
N ILE A 399 13.23 41.40 -4.64
CA ILE A 399 12.77 42.42 -3.68
C ILE A 399 11.97 41.70 -2.62
N ILE A 400 12.34 41.88 -1.36
CA ILE A 400 11.76 41.14 -0.24
C ILE A 400 11.08 42.13 0.69
N ASP A 401 9.78 41.91 0.87
CA ASP A 401 8.98 42.57 1.90
C ASP A 401 8.88 41.66 3.12
N ALA A 402 9.82 41.86 4.05
CA ALA A 402 9.96 41.02 5.25
C ALA A 402 9.16 41.55 6.45
N ALA A 403 8.72 42.82 6.45
CA ALA A 403 8.03 43.41 7.60
C ALA A 403 6.64 42.80 7.87
N ALA A 404 6.03 42.17 6.86
CA ALA A 404 4.75 41.48 6.99
C ALA A 404 4.89 39.98 7.30
N ALA A 405 6.10 39.45 7.56
CA ALA A 405 6.29 38.05 7.90
C ALA A 405 5.57 37.73 9.22
N PHE A 406 4.70 36.72 9.18
CA PHE A 406 3.78 36.40 10.29
C PHE A 406 3.91 34.98 10.81
N SER A 407 4.70 34.13 10.15
CA SER A 407 4.93 32.74 10.56
C SER A 407 6.41 32.42 10.65
N HIS A 408 6.72 31.43 11.49
CA HIS A 408 8.07 30.86 11.61
C HIS A 408 8.65 30.50 10.24
N GLY A 409 9.95 30.79 10.05
CA GLY A 409 10.72 30.45 8.87
C GLY A 409 10.44 31.26 7.59
N GLN A 410 9.37 32.06 7.52
CA GLN A 410 9.05 32.85 6.31
C GLN A 410 10.18 33.79 5.88
N THR A 411 10.79 34.50 6.84
CA THR A 411 11.91 35.43 6.59
C THR A 411 13.12 34.68 6.05
N TYR A 412 13.47 33.54 6.65
CA TYR A 412 14.54 32.66 6.17
C TYR A 412 14.25 32.11 4.75
N VAL A 413 13.02 31.66 4.50
CA VAL A 413 12.60 31.17 3.17
C VAL A 413 12.78 32.26 2.13
N ALA A 414 12.34 33.49 2.42
CA ALA A 414 12.47 34.62 1.52
C ALA A 414 13.94 34.93 1.19
N PHE A 415 14.79 35.07 2.21
CA PHE A 415 16.22 35.39 1.98
C PHE A 415 16.94 34.26 1.23
N SER A 416 16.65 33.00 1.58
CA SER A 416 17.26 31.83 0.93
C SER A 416 16.84 31.61 -0.53
N ARG A 417 15.92 32.44 -1.07
CA ARG A 417 15.60 32.43 -2.50
C ARG A 417 16.65 33.13 -3.34
N CYS A 418 17.37 34.11 -2.80
CA CYS A 418 18.43 34.81 -3.54
C CYS A 418 19.70 33.95 -3.66
N ARG A 419 20.43 34.07 -4.76
CA ARG A 419 21.76 33.42 -4.92
C ARG A 419 22.86 34.17 -4.18
N THR A 420 22.79 35.50 -4.17
CA THR A 420 23.79 36.39 -3.59
C THR A 420 23.12 37.49 -2.77
N LEU A 421 23.88 38.09 -1.84
CA LEU A 421 23.42 39.22 -1.05
C LEU A 421 23.13 40.46 -1.92
N GLU A 422 23.96 40.69 -2.94
CA GLU A 422 23.85 41.81 -3.88
C GLU A 422 22.59 41.73 -4.76
N GLY A 423 22.09 40.52 -5.00
CA GLY A 423 20.84 40.29 -5.72
C GLY A 423 19.61 40.68 -4.92
N MET A 424 19.70 40.73 -3.60
CA MET A 424 18.58 40.98 -2.70
C MET A 424 18.35 42.47 -2.46
N VAL A 425 17.10 42.91 -2.39
CA VAL A 425 16.73 44.25 -1.92
C VAL A 425 15.65 44.10 -0.86
N LEU A 426 15.80 44.78 0.28
CA LEU A 426 14.78 44.82 1.32
C LEU A 426 13.93 46.06 1.14
N SER A 427 12.62 45.89 0.96
CA SER A 427 11.66 47.01 0.87
C SER A 427 11.29 47.58 2.25
N SER A 428 11.53 46.81 3.30
CA SER A 428 11.26 47.16 4.69
C SER A 428 12.47 46.84 5.57
N LYS A 429 12.70 47.61 6.63
CA LYS A 429 13.67 47.22 7.66
C LYS A 429 13.20 45.95 8.36
N ILE A 430 14.15 45.12 8.79
CA ILE A 430 13.84 43.90 9.53
C ILE A 430 13.80 44.28 11.00
N SER A 431 12.62 44.15 11.62
CA SER A 431 12.49 44.19 13.07
C SER A 431 12.91 42.84 13.66
N GLU A 432 13.43 42.84 14.89
CA GLU A 432 13.72 41.60 15.63
C GLU A 432 12.48 40.70 15.71
N SER A 433 11.28 41.28 15.81
CA SER A 433 10.00 40.56 15.81
C SER A 433 9.66 39.84 14.49
N ALA A 434 10.32 40.17 13.37
CA ALA A 434 10.08 39.52 12.08
C ALA A 434 10.90 38.22 11.89
N ILE A 435 11.87 37.97 12.78
CA ILE A 435 12.57 36.68 12.86
C ILE A 435 11.83 35.84 13.90
N ILE A 436 10.75 35.20 13.44
CA ILE A 436 9.97 34.32 14.31
C ILE A 436 10.67 32.97 14.31
N CYS A 437 11.22 32.57 15.46
CA CYS A 437 11.83 31.26 15.66
C CYS A 437 10.97 30.41 16.61
N ASP A 438 10.56 29.23 16.15
CA ASP A 438 9.87 28.28 17.01
C ASP A 438 10.90 27.48 17.80
N ARG A 439 10.91 27.66 19.12
CA ARG A 439 11.87 27.01 20.02
C ARG A 439 11.86 25.50 19.88
N GLU A 440 10.71 24.89 19.63
CA GLU A 440 10.60 23.45 19.49
C GLU A 440 11.30 22.95 18.23
N VAL A 441 11.22 23.71 17.14
CA VAL A 441 11.94 23.44 15.89
C VAL A 441 13.44 23.60 16.08
N THR A 442 13.88 24.64 16.81
CA THR A 442 15.29 24.86 17.12
C THR A 442 15.87 23.73 17.97
N ASP A 443 15.17 23.34 19.04
CA ASP A 443 15.59 22.26 19.95
C ASP A 443 15.66 20.92 19.19
N PHE A 444 14.69 20.66 18.30
CA PHE A 444 14.71 19.47 17.45
C PHE A 444 15.88 19.48 16.45
N ASN A 445 16.13 20.60 15.75
CA ASN A 445 17.24 20.69 14.80
C ASN A 445 18.60 20.51 15.49
N LYS A 446 18.77 21.09 16.68
CA LYS A 446 19.98 20.88 17.49
C LYS A 446 20.18 19.40 17.82
N THR A 447 19.10 18.71 18.19
CA THR A 447 19.13 17.25 18.42
C THR A 447 19.54 16.49 17.16
N VAL A 448 19.07 16.90 15.98
CA VAL A 448 19.47 16.30 14.69
C VAL A 448 20.95 16.54 14.38
N GLU A 449 21.45 17.75 14.61
CA GLU A 449 22.86 18.10 14.39
C GLU A 449 23.79 17.31 15.31
N GLU A 450 23.41 17.13 16.58
CA GLU A 450 24.20 16.41 17.59
C GLU A 450 24.15 14.88 17.42
N ASN A 451 23.10 14.33 16.81
CA ASN A 451 22.86 12.89 16.68
C ASN A 451 22.86 12.41 15.22
N GLN A 452 23.85 12.83 14.43
CA GLN A 452 24.04 12.29 13.09
C GLN A 452 24.43 10.81 13.14
N PRO A 453 23.83 9.94 12.32
CA PRO A 453 24.11 8.52 12.34
C PRO A 453 25.52 8.23 11.88
N THR A 454 26.08 7.14 12.39
CA THR A 454 27.42 6.66 12.04
C THR A 454 27.36 5.43 11.14
N ASP A 455 28.45 5.12 10.44
CA ASP A 455 28.58 3.86 9.68
C ASP A 455 28.36 2.62 10.57
N GLN A 456 28.78 2.68 11.85
CA GLN A 456 28.57 1.59 12.80
C GLN A 456 27.08 1.40 13.15
N GLU A 457 26.33 2.49 13.29
CA GLU A 457 24.88 2.41 13.48
C GLU A 457 24.18 1.87 12.24
N LEU A 458 24.64 2.23 11.04
CA LEU A 458 24.15 1.67 9.79
C LEU A 458 24.35 0.16 9.75
N GLU A 459 25.58 -0.33 10.02
CA GLU A 459 25.87 -1.77 10.03
C GLU A 459 25.05 -2.51 11.10
N THR A 460 24.88 -1.91 12.29
CA THR A 460 24.02 -2.48 13.34
C THR A 460 22.56 -2.55 12.89
N ALA A 461 22.05 -1.51 12.22
CA ALA A 461 20.69 -1.45 11.71
C ALA A 461 20.46 -2.42 10.54
N LYS A 462 21.45 -2.60 9.65
CA LYS A 462 21.45 -3.61 8.59
C LYS A 462 21.31 -5.01 9.18
N ASN A 463 22.19 -5.37 10.11
CA ASN A 463 22.19 -6.70 10.73
C ASN A 463 20.89 -6.96 11.51
N THR A 464 20.38 -5.95 12.24
CA THR A 464 19.10 -6.03 12.95
C THR A 464 17.96 -6.30 11.98
N TYR A 465 17.87 -5.54 10.89
CA TYR A 465 16.81 -5.71 9.90
C TYR A 465 16.88 -7.07 9.22
N GLN A 466 18.05 -7.51 8.80
CA GLN A 466 18.25 -8.84 8.22
C GLN A 466 17.84 -9.96 9.20
N LEU A 467 18.19 -9.83 10.48
CA LEU A 467 17.76 -10.77 11.52
C LEU A 467 16.24 -10.76 11.72
N GLU A 468 15.59 -9.60 11.68
CA GLU A 468 14.13 -9.50 11.74
C GLU A 468 13.46 -10.21 10.55
N LEU A 469 13.99 -10.03 9.34
CA LEU A 469 13.49 -10.70 8.13
C LEU A 469 13.64 -12.22 8.22
N ILE A 470 14.79 -12.71 8.70
CA ILE A 470 14.99 -14.15 8.94
C ILE A 470 14.01 -14.64 10.00
N SER A 471 13.91 -13.93 11.12
CA SER A 471 13.01 -14.29 12.23
C SER A 471 11.54 -14.38 11.80
N GLU A 472 11.08 -13.47 10.94
CA GLU A 472 9.73 -13.46 10.37
C GLU A 472 9.39 -14.79 9.65
N ILE A 473 10.34 -15.36 8.92
CA ILE A 473 10.15 -16.58 8.13
C ILE A 473 9.99 -17.79 9.03
N PHE A 474 10.77 -17.87 10.10
CA PHE A 474 10.73 -18.99 11.04
C PHE A 474 9.73 -18.77 12.19
N ASN A 475 9.04 -17.62 12.24
CA ASN A 475 7.98 -17.37 13.21
C ASN A 475 6.64 -17.96 12.75
N TYR A 476 6.03 -18.82 13.58
CA TYR A 476 4.76 -19.50 13.31
C TYR A 476 3.56 -18.94 14.09
N GLN A 477 3.70 -17.85 14.84
CA GLN A 477 2.63 -17.29 15.67
C GLN A 477 1.39 -16.90 14.86
N GLU A 478 1.56 -16.26 13.70
CA GLU A 478 0.41 -15.88 12.86
C GLU A 478 -0.32 -17.12 12.31
N MET A 479 0.43 -18.15 11.95
CA MET A 479 -0.13 -19.42 11.49
C MET A 479 -0.91 -20.09 12.62
N SER A 480 -0.33 -20.17 13.82
CA SER A 480 -1.00 -20.69 15.02
C SER A 480 -2.28 -19.93 15.36
N TYR A 481 -2.28 -18.61 15.26
CA TYR A 481 -3.48 -17.80 15.48
C TYR A 481 -4.56 -18.08 14.42
N THR A 482 -4.16 -18.19 13.15
CA THR A 482 -5.10 -18.48 12.05
C THR A 482 -5.71 -19.87 12.18
N ILE A 483 -4.89 -20.88 12.51
CA ILE A 483 -5.37 -22.25 12.79
C ILE A 483 -6.25 -22.27 14.05
N GLY A 484 -5.92 -21.51 15.10
CA GLY A 484 -6.75 -21.39 16.29
C GLY A 484 -8.12 -20.77 16.00
N ARG A 485 -8.19 -19.75 15.12
CA ARG A 485 -9.46 -19.18 14.65
C ARG A 485 -10.25 -20.19 13.83
N LEU A 486 -9.59 -20.89 12.92
CA LEU A 486 -10.22 -21.96 12.13
C LEU A 486 -10.80 -23.04 13.04
N ASN A 487 -10.04 -23.50 14.05
CA ASN A 487 -10.52 -24.49 15.02
C ASN A 487 -11.71 -23.97 15.82
N ARG A 488 -11.74 -22.67 16.17
CA ARG A 488 -12.90 -22.06 16.83
C ARG A 488 -14.15 -22.07 15.95
N VAL A 489 -14.03 -21.67 14.67
CA VAL A 489 -15.14 -21.68 13.71
C VAL A 489 -15.68 -23.10 13.52
N ILE A 490 -14.79 -24.09 13.44
CA ILE A 490 -15.17 -25.51 13.36
C ILE A 490 -15.85 -25.96 14.67
N GLY A 491 -15.27 -25.61 15.82
CA GLY A 491 -15.76 -25.94 17.16
C GLY A 491 -17.18 -25.43 17.44
N GLU A 492 -17.49 -24.20 17.05
CA GLU A 492 -18.81 -23.58 17.21
C GLU A 492 -19.90 -24.26 16.35
N HIS A 493 -19.50 -25.01 15.31
CA HIS A 493 -20.39 -25.65 14.34
C HIS A 493 -20.10 -27.14 14.09
N LEU A 494 -19.50 -27.86 15.06
CA LEU A 494 -19.06 -29.25 14.89
C LEU A 494 -20.13 -30.19 14.34
N ASN A 495 -21.39 -30.00 14.73
CA ASN A 495 -22.50 -30.86 14.29
C ASN A 495 -22.98 -30.58 12.86
N ALA A 496 -22.60 -29.43 12.29
CA ALA A 496 -23.00 -28.97 10.96
C ALA A 496 -21.87 -29.11 9.92
N ILE A 497 -20.72 -29.66 10.31
CA ILE A 497 -19.54 -29.85 9.46
C ILE A 497 -19.24 -31.35 9.34
N SER A 498 -19.15 -31.83 8.11
CA SER A 498 -18.74 -33.20 7.75
C SER A 498 -17.36 -33.18 7.08
N GLY A 499 -16.66 -34.31 7.06
CA GLY A 499 -15.29 -34.44 6.51
C GLY A 499 -14.18 -34.45 7.57
N ASN A 500 -12.92 -34.49 7.13
CA ASN A 500 -11.76 -34.67 8.03
C ASN A 500 -11.12 -33.34 8.50
N ILE A 501 -11.70 -32.18 8.17
CA ILE A 501 -11.11 -30.87 8.51
C ILE A 501 -10.87 -30.68 10.00
N ASN A 502 -11.75 -31.18 10.86
CA ASN A 502 -11.57 -31.07 12.32
C ASN A 502 -10.33 -31.86 12.78
N ASP A 503 -10.14 -33.07 12.25
CA ASP A 503 -8.98 -33.90 12.59
C ASP A 503 -7.69 -33.29 12.06
N THR A 504 -7.70 -32.80 10.80
CA THR A 504 -6.55 -32.12 10.23
C THR A 504 -6.17 -30.87 11.03
N VAL A 505 -7.13 -30.00 11.32
CA VAL A 505 -6.89 -28.75 12.07
C VAL A 505 -6.40 -29.05 13.49
N ASN A 506 -6.97 -30.05 14.17
CA ASN A 506 -6.49 -30.47 15.49
C ASN A 506 -5.08 -31.07 15.44
N ASN A 507 -4.76 -31.87 14.42
CA ASN A 507 -3.43 -32.43 14.24
C ASN A 507 -2.39 -31.34 13.96
N LEU A 508 -2.71 -30.39 13.08
CA LEU A 508 -1.85 -29.23 12.80
C LEU A 508 -1.63 -28.40 14.07
N GLN A 509 -2.68 -28.13 14.84
CA GLN A 509 -2.58 -27.30 16.05
C GLN A 509 -1.84 -28.00 17.20
N ARG A 510 -2.06 -29.30 17.41
CA ARG A 510 -1.55 -30.02 18.59
C ARG A 510 -0.22 -30.72 18.35
N LYS A 511 0.15 -31.04 17.12
CA LYS A 511 1.39 -31.75 16.79
C LYS A 511 2.30 -30.95 15.87
N ALA A 512 1.86 -30.65 14.65
CA ALA A 512 2.75 -30.12 13.63
C ALA A 512 3.28 -28.71 13.97
N LEU A 513 2.39 -27.80 14.41
CA LEU A 513 2.80 -26.44 14.77
C LEU A 513 3.70 -26.38 16.01
N PRO A 514 3.40 -27.09 17.13
CA PRO A 514 4.31 -27.14 18.27
C PRO A 514 5.69 -27.71 17.93
N GLU A 515 5.75 -28.76 17.12
CA GLU A 515 7.00 -29.38 16.67
C GLU A 515 7.85 -28.38 15.87
N ILE A 516 7.30 -27.83 14.77
CA ILE A 516 8.04 -26.91 13.90
C ILE A 516 8.41 -25.61 14.62
N SER A 517 7.55 -25.13 15.52
CA SER A 517 7.83 -23.95 16.35
C SER A 517 8.97 -24.21 17.34
N GLY A 518 9.02 -25.39 17.96
CA GLY A 518 10.11 -25.78 18.86
C GLY A 518 11.46 -25.83 18.14
N ILE A 519 11.47 -26.39 16.92
CA ILE A 519 12.65 -26.41 16.06
C ILE A 519 13.05 -24.99 15.65
N ALA A 520 12.10 -24.13 15.30
CA ALA A 520 12.35 -22.73 14.95
C ALA A 520 12.98 -21.95 16.12
N VAL A 521 12.47 -22.14 17.35
CA VAL A 521 13.06 -21.51 18.54
C VAL A 521 14.51 -21.95 18.75
N ASN A 522 14.81 -23.24 18.60
CA ASN A 522 16.17 -23.74 18.75
C ASN A 522 17.09 -23.27 17.62
N PHE A 523 16.59 -23.20 16.38
CA PHE A 523 17.30 -22.60 15.26
C PHE A 523 17.64 -21.13 15.53
N MET A 524 16.67 -20.33 15.98
CA MET A 524 16.91 -18.91 16.29
C MET A 524 17.90 -18.72 17.43
N LYS A 525 17.96 -19.61 18.42
CA LYS A 525 19.02 -19.59 19.45
C LYS A 525 20.40 -19.79 18.84
N GLN A 526 20.54 -20.70 17.87
CA GLN A 526 21.80 -20.94 17.17
C GLN A 526 22.18 -19.74 16.28
N VAL A 527 21.21 -19.15 15.57
CA VAL A 527 21.43 -17.93 14.78
C VAL A 527 21.96 -16.82 15.68
N ASN A 528 21.29 -16.54 16.80
CA ASN A 528 21.72 -15.51 17.76
C ASN A 528 23.12 -15.80 18.33
N TYR A 529 23.46 -17.07 18.59
CA TYR A 529 24.80 -17.44 19.05
C TYR A 529 25.89 -17.17 17.99
N LEU A 530 25.66 -17.54 16.73
CA LEU A 530 26.61 -17.29 15.63
C LEU A 530 26.79 -15.80 15.36
N LEU A 531 25.72 -15.01 15.53
CA LEU A 531 25.77 -13.55 15.39
C LEU A 531 26.58 -12.85 16.48
N LEU A 532 26.75 -13.46 17.66
CA LEU A 532 27.66 -12.93 18.68
C LEU A 532 29.14 -13.03 18.26
N GLN A 533 29.47 -13.95 17.35
CA GLN A 533 30.84 -14.14 16.85
C GLN A 533 31.10 -13.28 15.62
N ASN A 534 30.16 -13.26 14.68
CA ASN A 534 30.20 -12.40 13.50
C ASN A 534 28.78 -11.96 13.12
N ALA A 535 28.50 -10.66 13.27
CA ALA A 535 27.19 -10.07 13.10
C ALA A 535 26.76 -9.91 11.63
N ASP A 536 27.68 -9.99 10.67
CA ASP A 536 27.39 -9.84 9.24
C ASP A 536 26.73 -11.11 8.69
N ILE A 537 25.41 -11.08 8.51
CA ILE A 537 24.64 -12.26 8.10
C ILE A 537 25.01 -12.70 6.68
N GLU A 538 25.25 -11.78 5.75
CA GLU A 538 25.48 -12.13 4.35
C GLU A 538 26.87 -12.74 4.13
N ASN A 539 27.88 -12.25 4.85
CA ASN A 539 29.27 -12.72 4.70
C ASN A 539 29.70 -13.75 5.77
N ASN A 540 28.85 -14.09 6.74
CA ASN A 540 29.12 -15.15 7.70
C ASN A 540 28.84 -16.54 7.10
N GLU A 541 29.88 -17.21 6.60
CA GLU A 541 29.79 -18.53 5.95
C GLU A 541 29.13 -19.60 6.83
N GLU A 542 29.46 -19.65 8.12
CA GLU A 542 28.90 -20.63 9.07
C GLU A 542 27.40 -20.41 9.27
N LEU A 543 26.98 -19.15 9.44
CA LEU A 543 25.58 -18.78 9.57
C LEU A 543 24.81 -19.03 8.26
N GLN A 544 25.38 -18.68 7.11
CA GLN A 544 24.79 -18.94 5.80
C GLN A 544 24.53 -20.43 5.60
N GLU A 545 25.51 -21.29 5.90
CA GLU A 545 25.34 -22.74 5.81
C GLU A 545 24.26 -23.26 6.76
N ARG A 546 24.18 -22.68 7.97
CA ARG A 546 23.15 -23.03 8.94
C ARG A 546 21.74 -22.62 8.49
N ILE A 547 21.62 -21.44 7.86
CA ILE A 547 20.39 -20.91 7.26
C ILE A 547 19.95 -21.82 6.10
N LYS A 548 20.85 -22.22 5.20
CA LYS A 548 20.54 -23.11 4.07
C LYS A 548 19.96 -24.45 4.54
N LYS A 549 20.62 -25.10 5.52
CA LYS A 549 20.15 -26.35 6.12
C LYS A 549 18.80 -26.21 6.82
N ALA A 550 18.59 -25.11 7.54
CA ALA A 550 17.29 -24.82 8.11
C ALA A 550 16.24 -24.66 6.99
N ALA A 551 16.51 -23.81 6.00
CA ALA A 551 15.59 -23.51 4.93
C ALA A 551 15.12 -24.77 4.20
N ASP A 552 16.03 -25.69 3.88
CA ASP A 552 15.70 -26.98 3.27
C ASP A 552 14.83 -27.84 4.20
N TYR A 553 15.18 -27.97 5.48
CA TYR A 553 14.36 -28.70 6.45
C TYR A 553 12.94 -28.14 6.57
N PHE A 554 12.81 -26.83 6.78
CA PHE A 554 11.50 -26.17 6.96
C PHE A 554 10.67 -26.21 5.66
N TYR A 555 11.32 -26.06 4.49
CA TYR A 555 10.66 -26.21 3.20
C TYR A 555 10.05 -27.61 3.05
N ASN A 556 10.84 -28.65 3.33
CA ASN A 556 10.39 -30.04 3.24
C ASN A 556 9.32 -30.37 4.29
N TYR A 557 9.42 -29.83 5.51
CA TYR A 557 8.39 -29.97 6.54
C TYR A 557 7.06 -29.36 6.09
N HIS A 558 7.10 -28.15 5.52
CA HIS A 558 5.92 -27.50 4.97
C HIS A 558 5.29 -28.30 3.82
N GLU A 559 6.06 -28.80 2.85
CA GLU A 559 5.54 -29.60 1.74
C GLU A 559 4.90 -30.90 2.23
N ASN A 560 5.65 -31.67 3.02
CA ASN A 560 5.33 -33.07 3.29
C ASN A 560 4.36 -33.25 4.47
N ILE A 561 4.25 -32.27 5.37
CA ILE A 561 3.40 -32.38 6.56
C ILE A 561 2.24 -31.39 6.48
N ILE A 562 2.53 -30.08 6.39
CA ILE A 562 1.48 -29.06 6.46
C ILE A 562 0.67 -29.01 5.17
N LEU A 563 1.32 -28.82 4.03
CA LEU A 563 0.66 -28.72 2.72
C LEU A 563 0.04 -30.04 2.30
N ALA A 564 0.70 -31.18 2.59
CA ALA A 564 0.11 -32.50 2.37
C ALA A 564 -1.21 -32.67 3.15
N ALA A 565 -1.22 -32.38 4.45
CA ALA A 565 -2.43 -32.46 5.27
C ALA A 565 -3.54 -31.52 4.76
N LEU A 566 -3.19 -30.30 4.35
CA LEU A 566 -4.16 -29.36 3.78
C LEU A 566 -4.71 -29.81 2.42
N LYS A 567 -3.91 -30.47 1.57
CA LYS A 567 -4.35 -31.04 0.29
C LYS A 567 -5.33 -32.21 0.47
N GLU A 568 -5.13 -32.99 1.52
CA GLU A 568 -6.01 -34.11 1.90
C GLU A 568 -7.22 -33.68 2.75
N THR A 569 -7.31 -32.40 3.08
CA THR A 569 -8.40 -31.86 3.89
C THR A 569 -9.68 -31.78 3.06
N THR A 570 -10.79 -32.21 3.65
CA THR A 570 -12.12 -32.22 3.05
C THR A 570 -13.11 -31.70 4.07
N TYR A 571 -14.05 -30.88 3.62
CA TYR A 571 -15.13 -30.43 4.47
C TYR A 571 -16.39 -30.12 3.66
N ASP A 572 -17.53 -30.26 4.33
CA ASP A 572 -18.82 -29.81 3.80
C ASP A 572 -19.72 -29.32 4.94
N THR A 573 -20.58 -28.35 4.64
CA THR A 573 -21.51 -27.78 5.62
C THR A 573 -22.73 -27.16 4.97
N ASP A 574 -23.88 -27.30 5.65
CA ASP A 574 -25.15 -26.72 5.20
C ASP A 574 -25.23 -25.19 5.46
N SER A 575 -24.26 -24.61 6.20
CA SER A 575 -24.24 -23.20 6.56
C SER A 575 -23.31 -22.39 5.65
N LYS A 576 -23.90 -21.50 4.83
CA LYS A 576 -23.13 -20.56 3.97
C LYS A 576 -22.18 -19.66 4.78
N ALA A 577 -22.60 -19.24 5.97
CA ALA A 577 -21.77 -18.41 6.85
C ALA A 577 -20.56 -19.19 7.39
N THR A 578 -20.77 -20.45 7.79
CA THR A 578 -19.72 -21.33 8.30
C THR A 578 -18.73 -21.69 7.19
N SER A 579 -19.23 -22.05 5.99
CA SER A 579 -18.39 -22.28 4.82
C SER A 579 -17.53 -21.04 4.48
N SER A 580 -18.14 -19.85 4.46
CA SER A 580 -17.40 -18.60 4.19
C SER A 580 -16.31 -18.33 5.24
N GLY A 581 -16.60 -18.60 6.52
CA GLY A 581 -15.62 -18.43 7.60
C GLY A 581 -14.47 -19.44 7.53
N ILE A 582 -14.75 -20.71 7.19
CA ILE A 582 -13.71 -21.73 6.97
C ILE A 582 -12.84 -21.34 5.78
N ASP A 583 -13.47 -21.02 4.64
CA ASP A 583 -12.79 -20.61 3.42
C ASP A 583 -11.87 -19.40 3.62
N GLU A 584 -12.33 -18.37 4.33
CA GLU A 584 -11.52 -17.18 4.61
C GLU A 584 -10.25 -17.53 5.39
N ASN A 585 -10.35 -18.41 6.39
CA ASN A 585 -9.19 -18.81 7.19
C ASN A 585 -8.26 -19.78 6.43
N LEU A 586 -8.80 -20.68 5.59
CA LEU A 586 -8.00 -21.54 4.71
C LEU A 586 -7.28 -20.72 3.63
N ASP A 587 -7.94 -19.73 3.05
CA ASP A 587 -7.35 -18.80 2.08
C ASP A 587 -6.20 -18.02 2.74
N LYS A 588 -6.41 -17.54 3.99
CA LYS A 588 -5.35 -16.85 4.76
C LYS A 588 -4.18 -17.77 5.10
N LEU A 589 -4.45 -19.00 5.53
CA LEU A 589 -3.42 -19.99 5.83
C LEU A 589 -2.58 -20.31 4.58
N SER A 590 -3.23 -20.42 3.44
CA SER A 590 -2.58 -20.63 2.14
C SER A 590 -1.70 -19.44 1.72
N GLU A 591 -2.14 -18.19 1.97
CA GLU A 591 -1.34 -16.97 1.75
C GLU A 591 -0.05 -17.00 2.59
N ILE A 592 -0.16 -17.30 3.89
CA ILE A 592 0.99 -17.40 4.81
C ILE A 592 1.96 -18.49 4.35
N LEU A 593 1.45 -19.69 4.03
CA LEU A 593 2.28 -20.81 3.58
C LEU A 593 2.97 -20.50 2.27
N ASN A 594 2.27 -19.95 1.27
CA ASN A 594 2.86 -19.61 -0.02
C ASN A 594 4.02 -18.62 0.11
N ILE A 595 3.86 -17.57 0.94
CA ILE A 595 4.93 -16.61 1.22
C ILE A 595 6.12 -17.33 1.88
N LYS A 596 5.89 -18.10 2.95
CA LYS A 596 6.96 -18.84 3.64
C LYS A 596 7.67 -19.79 2.69
N GLN A 597 6.94 -20.50 1.83
CA GLN A 597 7.49 -21.53 0.97
C GLN A 597 8.34 -20.99 -0.17
N LYS A 598 7.88 -19.91 -0.81
CA LYS A 598 8.68 -19.19 -1.81
C LYS A 598 9.91 -18.53 -1.21
N SER A 599 9.76 -17.94 -0.01
CA SER A 599 10.88 -17.38 0.75
C SER A 599 11.93 -18.44 1.09
N LEU A 600 11.52 -19.56 1.70
CA LEU A 600 12.41 -20.67 2.08
C LEU A 600 13.18 -21.24 0.88
N LYS A 601 12.52 -21.35 -0.28
CA LYS A 601 13.17 -21.83 -1.51
C LYS A 601 14.38 -21.00 -1.93
N ILE A 602 14.38 -19.69 -1.65
CA ILE A 602 15.54 -18.82 -1.90
C ILE A 602 16.60 -19.04 -0.85
N LEU A 603 16.21 -19.13 0.42
CA LEU A 603 17.14 -19.32 1.53
C LEU A 603 17.93 -20.64 1.46
N ILE A 604 17.45 -21.65 0.71
CA ILE A 604 18.21 -22.87 0.40
C ILE A 604 19.53 -22.53 -0.32
N HIS A 605 19.59 -21.42 -1.06
CA HIS A 605 20.79 -20.94 -1.73
C HIS A 605 21.59 -19.91 -0.90
N GLY A 606 21.10 -19.54 0.28
CA GLY A 606 21.68 -18.52 1.15
C GLY A 606 20.75 -17.31 1.31
N PHE A 607 20.98 -16.52 2.36
CA PHE A 607 20.27 -15.27 2.59
C PHE A 607 20.98 -14.13 1.87
N ASN A 608 20.23 -13.41 1.04
CA ASN A 608 20.58 -12.11 0.49
C ASN A 608 19.35 -11.20 0.55
N ILE A 609 19.51 -9.99 1.08
CA ILE A 609 18.42 -9.08 1.38
C ILE A 609 17.62 -8.67 0.13
N GLU A 610 18.30 -8.35 -0.97
CA GLU A 610 17.64 -7.88 -2.20
C GLU A 610 16.83 -9.00 -2.87
N ALA A 611 17.43 -10.18 -3.00
CA ALA A 611 16.74 -11.36 -3.52
C ALA A 611 15.52 -11.71 -2.67
N TYR A 612 15.68 -11.67 -1.35
CA TYR A 612 14.61 -11.97 -0.39
C TYR A 612 13.43 -11.00 -0.49
N LEU A 613 13.69 -9.68 -0.42
CA LEU A 613 12.64 -8.65 -0.47
C LEU A 613 11.85 -8.72 -1.78
N SER A 614 12.54 -8.95 -2.90
CA SER A 614 11.91 -9.05 -4.22
C SER A 614 10.87 -10.19 -4.28
N VAL A 615 11.16 -11.33 -3.65
CA VAL A 615 10.28 -12.52 -3.70
C VAL A 615 9.20 -12.48 -2.63
N ARG A 616 9.48 -11.95 -1.45
CA ARG A 616 8.44 -11.73 -0.43
C ARG A 616 7.28 -10.93 -1.03
N ALA A 617 7.60 -9.86 -1.75
CA ALA A 617 6.58 -9.00 -2.32
C ALA A 617 5.84 -9.60 -3.52
N LYS A 618 6.53 -10.36 -4.40
CA LYS A 618 5.88 -11.14 -5.47
C LYS A 618 4.92 -12.19 -4.89
N SER A 619 5.34 -12.88 -3.84
CA SER A 619 4.57 -13.94 -3.18
C SER A 619 3.29 -13.43 -2.52
N ALA A 620 3.32 -12.24 -1.91
CA ALA A 620 2.15 -11.59 -1.32
C ALA A 620 1.09 -11.18 -2.37
N LEU A 621 1.47 -11.04 -3.65
CA LEU A 621 0.57 -10.67 -4.74
C LEU A 621 0.10 -11.85 -5.57
N ASP A 622 0.87 -12.94 -5.56
CA ASP A 622 0.49 -14.24 -6.11
C ASP A 622 -0.61 -14.87 -5.28
N ASN A 623 -1.79 -14.26 -5.33
CA ASN A 623 -3.03 -14.93 -5.01
C ASN A 623 -3.24 -15.98 -6.11
N ASN A 624 -2.73 -17.20 -5.92
CA ASN A 624 -3.06 -18.36 -6.74
C ASN A 624 -4.55 -18.71 -6.56
N LYS A 625 -5.46 -17.82 -6.99
CA LYS A 625 -6.90 -18.08 -7.01
C LYS A 625 -7.23 -19.24 -7.94
N SER A 626 -6.39 -19.55 -8.92
CA SER A 626 -6.53 -20.72 -9.79
C SER A 626 -6.31 -22.03 -9.01
N ASP A 627 -5.26 -22.09 -8.19
CA ASP A 627 -4.95 -23.29 -7.40
C ASP A 627 -5.82 -23.37 -6.15
N VAL A 628 -6.22 -22.24 -5.55
CA VAL A 628 -7.19 -22.19 -4.45
C VAL A 628 -8.60 -22.53 -4.95
N LYS A 629 -9.03 -22.13 -6.15
CA LYS A 629 -10.30 -22.61 -6.72
C LYS A 629 -10.24 -24.07 -7.13
N LYS A 630 -9.10 -24.55 -7.66
CA LYS A 630 -8.88 -25.98 -7.93
C LYS A 630 -8.82 -26.81 -6.64
N ALA A 631 -8.14 -26.32 -5.61
CA ALA A 631 -8.08 -26.92 -4.28
C ALA A 631 -9.46 -26.87 -3.61
N LYS A 632 -10.21 -25.76 -3.67
CA LYS A 632 -11.62 -25.71 -3.22
C LYS A 632 -12.49 -26.74 -3.94
N LYS A 633 -12.31 -26.93 -5.26
CA LYS A 633 -12.95 -28.00 -6.04
C LYS A 633 -12.48 -29.42 -5.69
N VAL A 634 -11.32 -29.58 -5.06
CA VAL A 634 -10.76 -30.88 -4.60
C VAL A 634 -11.16 -31.16 -3.15
N ILE A 635 -11.14 -30.14 -2.28
CA ILE A 635 -11.53 -30.15 -0.86
C ILE A 635 -13.04 -30.40 -0.70
N THR A 636 -13.87 -29.93 -1.64
CA THR A 636 -15.32 -30.20 -1.68
C THR A 636 -15.68 -31.52 -2.35
N LYS A 637 -14.74 -32.22 -3.01
CA LYS A 637 -15.04 -33.39 -3.86
C LYS A 637 -14.98 -34.75 -3.19
N GLY A 638 -14.82 -34.83 -1.86
CA GLY A 638 -14.67 -36.14 -1.24
C GLY A 638 -14.90 -36.11 0.24
N ILE A 639 -16.15 -36.01 0.68
CA ILE A 639 -16.46 -36.69 1.93
C ILE A 639 -16.18 -38.17 1.65
N ARG A 640 -15.19 -38.75 2.32
CA ARG A 640 -14.93 -40.19 2.28
C ARG A 640 -16.07 -40.90 3.02
N THR A 641 -17.25 -40.93 2.42
CA THR A 641 -18.24 -41.93 2.78
C THR A 641 -17.83 -43.26 2.16
N LYS A 642 -18.23 -44.38 2.78
CA LYS A 642 -17.97 -45.72 2.25
C LYS A 642 -18.54 -45.87 0.83
N TYR A 643 -19.66 -45.19 0.55
CA TYR A 643 -20.30 -45.11 -0.75
C TYR A 643 -20.55 -43.64 -1.14
N SER A 644 -19.63 -43.05 -1.92
CA SER A 644 -19.68 -41.63 -2.33
C SER A 644 -20.86 -41.32 -3.25
N ASP A 645 -21.20 -42.26 -4.11
CA ASP A 645 -22.24 -42.08 -5.14
C ASP A 645 -23.64 -42.08 -4.50
N LEU A 646 -23.86 -42.92 -3.49
CA LEU A 646 -25.08 -42.89 -2.68
C LEU A 646 -25.20 -41.58 -1.88
N TYR A 647 -24.09 -41.09 -1.33
CA TYR A 647 -24.08 -39.83 -0.59
C TYR A 647 -24.45 -38.64 -1.49
N ALA A 648 -23.95 -38.61 -2.73
CA ALA A 648 -24.32 -37.64 -3.75
C ALA A 648 -25.82 -37.68 -4.07
N LEU A 649 -26.36 -38.88 -4.33
CA LEU A 649 -27.79 -39.08 -4.60
C LEU A 649 -28.67 -38.56 -3.45
N LEU A 650 -28.30 -38.87 -2.21
CA LEU A 650 -29.02 -38.42 -1.01
C LEU A 650 -29.01 -36.90 -0.85
N LYS A 651 -27.91 -36.22 -1.17
CA LYS A 651 -27.83 -34.75 -1.11
C LYS A 651 -28.63 -34.07 -2.20
N PHE A 652 -28.61 -34.66 -3.40
CA PHE A 652 -29.41 -34.18 -4.51
C PHE A 652 -30.91 -34.26 -4.15
N TRP A 653 -31.36 -35.44 -3.70
CA TRP A 653 -32.73 -35.64 -3.24
C TRP A 653 -33.12 -34.63 -2.16
N ARG A 654 -32.26 -34.43 -1.15
CA ARG A 654 -32.52 -33.46 -0.07
C ARG A 654 -32.70 -32.03 -0.59
N SER A 655 -31.97 -31.64 -1.63
CA SER A 655 -32.04 -30.29 -2.19
C SER A 655 -33.36 -30.05 -2.91
N GLU A 656 -33.81 -31.02 -3.71
CA GLU A 656 -35.12 -30.98 -4.36
C GLU A 656 -36.26 -30.94 -3.35
N GLU A 657 -36.18 -31.76 -2.29
CA GLU A 657 -37.23 -31.83 -1.27
C GLU A 657 -37.30 -30.54 -0.45
N ALA A 658 -36.15 -29.96 -0.09
CA ALA A 658 -36.08 -28.69 0.62
C ALA A 658 -36.64 -27.52 -0.22
N GLU A 659 -36.39 -27.52 -1.53
CA GLU A 659 -36.94 -26.53 -2.46
C GLU A 659 -38.46 -26.70 -2.63
N ALA A 660 -38.94 -27.93 -2.76
CA ALA A 660 -40.37 -28.24 -2.85
C ALA A 660 -41.16 -27.80 -1.60
N ASP A 661 -40.56 -28.01 -0.42
CA ASP A 661 -41.18 -27.69 0.87
C ASP A 661 -40.91 -26.25 1.35
N GLY A 662 -40.03 -25.51 0.67
CA GLY A 662 -39.65 -24.14 1.03
C GLY A 662 -38.93 -24.06 2.40
N VAL A 663 -38.16 -25.08 2.74
CA VAL A 663 -37.45 -25.21 4.02
C VAL A 663 -35.93 -25.26 3.82
N GLU A 664 -35.16 -25.02 4.87
CA GLU A 664 -33.70 -25.11 4.83
C GLU A 664 -33.23 -26.57 4.79
N LEU A 665 -32.10 -26.85 4.10
CA LEU A 665 -31.58 -28.22 3.86
C LEU A 665 -31.48 -29.08 5.13
N TYR A 666 -31.01 -28.50 6.23
CA TYR A 666 -30.84 -29.22 7.51
C TYR A 666 -32.18 -29.64 8.14
N GLN A 667 -33.30 -28.99 7.77
CA GLN A 667 -34.63 -29.31 8.28
C GLN A 667 -35.12 -30.65 7.71
N ILE A 668 -34.86 -30.93 6.43
CA ILE A 668 -35.07 -32.25 5.81
C ILE A 668 -34.14 -33.27 6.49
N ALA A 669 -32.82 -33.17 6.27
CA ALA A 669 -31.83 -34.03 6.89
C ALA A 669 -30.47 -33.30 7.02
N PRO A 670 -29.86 -33.23 8.21
CA PRO A 670 -28.49 -32.76 8.35
C PRO A 670 -27.51 -33.63 7.55
N ASN A 671 -26.40 -33.07 7.06
CA ASN A 671 -25.35 -33.83 6.35
C ASN A 671 -24.91 -35.11 7.07
N LYS A 672 -24.83 -35.10 8.40
CA LYS A 672 -24.45 -36.26 9.24
C LYS A 672 -25.43 -37.43 9.11
N VAL A 673 -26.72 -37.15 8.88
CA VAL A 673 -27.72 -38.18 8.62
C VAL A 673 -27.45 -38.83 7.27
N LEU A 674 -27.26 -38.03 6.21
CA LEU A 674 -26.98 -38.53 4.87
C LEU A 674 -25.67 -39.33 4.82
N GLU A 675 -24.65 -38.88 5.54
CA GLU A 675 -23.37 -39.58 5.69
C GLU A 675 -23.54 -40.92 6.41
N GLY A 676 -24.32 -40.98 7.49
CA GLY A 676 -24.65 -42.23 8.17
C GLY A 676 -25.34 -43.24 7.25
N ILE A 677 -26.29 -42.77 6.43
CA ILE A 677 -26.99 -43.62 5.45
C ILE A 677 -26.00 -44.16 4.41
N ALA A 678 -25.16 -43.29 3.86
CA ALA A 678 -24.17 -43.63 2.85
C ALA A 678 -23.00 -44.47 3.39
N ASN A 679 -22.80 -44.55 4.71
CA ASN A 679 -21.77 -45.38 5.33
C ASN A 679 -22.30 -46.75 5.74
N ASP A 680 -23.51 -46.79 6.31
CA ASP A 680 -24.02 -47.98 7.01
C ASP A 680 -24.90 -48.87 6.11
N LEU A 681 -25.31 -48.43 4.91
CA LEU A 681 -26.25 -49.12 4.01
C LEU A 681 -27.44 -49.75 4.75
N PRO A 682 -28.22 -48.94 5.48
CA PRO A 682 -29.35 -49.42 6.25
C PRO A 682 -30.45 -49.96 5.30
N CYS A 683 -30.75 -51.25 5.42
CA CYS A 683 -31.77 -51.94 4.63
C CYS A 683 -33.08 -52.13 5.41
N THR A 684 -33.14 -51.72 6.68
CA THR A 684 -34.35 -51.88 7.51
C THR A 684 -34.66 -50.63 8.31
N LYS A 685 -35.93 -50.46 8.70
CA LYS A 685 -36.37 -49.40 9.61
C LYS A 685 -35.55 -49.35 10.91
N LYS A 686 -35.18 -50.51 11.44
CA LYS A 686 -34.38 -50.64 12.67
C LYS A 686 -32.96 -50.12 12.47
N GLN A 687 -32.32 -50.46 11.35
CA GLN A 687 -30.99 -49.95 10.99
C GLN A 687 -31.03 -48.45 10.68
N MET A 688 -32.07 -47.97 10.01
CA MET A 688 -32.25 -46.54 9.73
C MET A 688 -32.41 -45.70 11.01
N LEU A 689 -33.23 -46.16 11.96
CA LEU A 689 -33.40 -45.49 13.26
C LEU A 689 -32.16 -45.58 14.16
N ALA A 690 -31.19 -46.45 13.85
CA ALA A 690 -29.92 -46.51 14.56
C ALA A 690 -28.95 -45.38 14.15
N ILE A 691 -29.20 -44.73 13.01
CA ILE A 691 -28.40 -43.60 12.53
C ILE A 691 -28.73 -42.35 13.36
N SER A 692 -27.70 -41.76 13.95
CA SER A 692 -27.81 -40.56 14.79
C SER A 692 -28.41 -39.38 14.01
N GLY A 693 -29.55 -38.86 14.47
CA GLY A 693 -30.27 -37.75 13.83
C GLY A 693 -31.57 -38.17 13.12
N ILE A 694 -31.84 -39.47 12.98
CA ILE A 694 -33.10 -40.00 12.45
C ILE A 694 -34.04 -40.36 13.62
N GLY A 695 -34.93 -39.43 13.98
CA GLY A 695 -36.02 -39.69 14.94
C GLY A 695 -37.25 -40.33 14.29
N LYS A 696 -38.20 -40.84 15.10
CA LYS A 696 -39.44 -41.48 14.61
C LYS A 696 -40.21 -40.59 13.62
N VAL A 697 -40.31 -39.29 13.89
CA VAL A 697 -41.00 -38.31 13.04
C VAL A 697 -40.31 -38.14 11.69
N LYS A 698 -38.98 -37.99 11.67
CA LYS A 698 -38.21 -37.87 10.41
C LYS A 698 -38.26 -39.16 9.59
N PHE A 699 -38.22 -40.31 10.25
CA PHE A 699 -38.38 -41.60 9.59
C PHE A 699 -39.77 -41.73 8.93
N GLU A 700 -40.84 -41.29 9.61
CA GLU A 700 -42.19 -41.31 9.04
C GLU A 700 -42.34 -40.39 7.83
N GLN A 701 -41.60 -39.28 7.78
CA GLN A 701 -41.62 -38.33 6.67
C GLN A 701 -40.79 -38.79 5.48
N TYR A 702 -39.54 -39.22 5.71
CA TYR A 702 -38.55 -39.44 4.63
C TYR A 702 -37.90 -40.83 4.63
N GLY A 703 -38.13 -41.64 5.67
CA GLY A 703 -37.43 -42.91 5.86
C GLY A 703 -37.74 -43.97 4.81
N ASP A 704 -38.99 -44.02 4.31
CA ASP A 704 -39.36 -44.95 3.22
C ASP A 704 -38.60 -44.60 1.92
N VAL A 705 -38.36 -43.31 1.64
CA VAL A 705 -37.62 -42.84 0.45
C VAL A 705 -36.13 -43.15 0.58
N TRP A 706 -35.54 -42.94 1.77
CA TRP A 706 -34.12 -43.28 2.00
C TRP A 706 -33.85 -44.77 1.86
N LEU A 707 -34.75 -45.64 2.33
CA LEU A 707 -34.62 -47.10 2.15
C LEU A 707 -34.69 -47.49 0.66
N GLU A 708 -35.61 -46.91 -0.11
CA GLU A 708 -35.71 -47.12 -1.57
C GLU A 708 -34.40 -46.72 -2.28
N MET A 709 -33.84 -45.55 -1.94
CA MET A 709 -32.58 -45.07 -2.53
C MET A 709 -31.37 -45.94 -2.16
N VAL A 710 -31.34 -46.50 -0.95
CA VAL A 710 -30.27 -47.42 -0.51
C VAL A 710 -30.39 -48.76 -1.23
N GLU A 711 -31.60 -49.28 -1.39
CA GLU A 711 -31.86 -50.55 -2.10
C GLU A 711 -31.47 -50.45 -3.58
N GLU A 712 -31.92 -49.41 -4.27
CA GLU A 712 -31.58 -49.16 -5.68
C GLU A 712 -30.06 -49.06 -5.87
N PHE A 713 -29.37 -48.36 -4.96
CA PHE A 713 -27.92 -48.25 -5.01
C PHE A 713 -27.20 -49.59 -4.80
N ILE A 714 -27.67 -50.45 -3.89
CA ILE A 714 -27.10 -51.78 -3.66
C ILE A 714 -27.28 -52.67 -4.89
N GLU A 715 -28.45 -52.61 -5.54
CA GLU A 715 -28.75 -53.38 -6.75
C GLU A 715 -27.92 -52.92 -7.95
N GLU A 716 -27.79 -51.61 -8.18
CA GLU A 716 -26.97 -51.07 -9.27
C GLU A 716 -25.47 -51.32 -9.07
N SER A 717 -25.00 -51.34 -7.82
CA SER A 717 -23.58 -51.47 -7.48
C SER A 717 -23.12 -52.91 -7.26
N GLY A 718 -24.03 -53.89 -7.31
CA GLY A 718 -23.72 -55.31 -7.12
C GLY A 718 -23.19 -55.67 -5.73
N LEU A 719 -23.59 -54.92 -4.69
CA LEU A 719 -23.11 -55.12 -3.31
C LEU A 719 -23.93 -56.20 -2.59
N GLU A 720 -23.29 -57.02 -1.75
CA GLU A 720 -24.01 -57.99 -0.91
C GLU A 720 -24.79 -57.28 0.21
N ARG A 721 -26.07 -57.64 0.37
CA ARG A 721 -26.95 -57.11 1.43
C ARG A 721 -26.38 -57.47 2.81
N THR A 722 -26.47 -56.54 3.77
CA THR A 722 -26.04 -56.84 5.14
C THR A 722 -26.89 -57.98 5.77
N PRO A 723 -26.36 -58.79 6.69
CA PRO A 723 -26.93 -60.10 7.05
C PRO A 723 -28.27 -60.12 7.81
N ASP A 724 -28.94 -58.98 7.97
CA ASP A 724 -30.22 -58.86 8.70
C ASP A 724 -31.39 -58.46 7.76
N SER A 725 -31.32 -58.83 6.47
CA SER A 725 -32.34 -58.51 5.45
C SER A 725 -33.55 -59.46 5.42
N ALA A 726 -33.62 -60.45 6.31
CA ALA A 726 -34.68 -61.47 6.33
C ALA A 726 -36.08 -60.96 6.74
N GLU A 727 -36.21 -59.72 7.26
CA GLU A 727 -37.51 -59.14 7.63
C GLU A 727 -38.20 -58.37 6.49
N LEU A 728 -37.54 -58.15 5.35
CA LEU A 728 -38.04 -57.26 4.28
C LEU A 728 -39.21 -57.88 3.48
N ASP A 729 -39.24 -59.20 3.32
CA ASP A 729 -40.27 -59.89 2.53
C ASP A 729 -41.68 -59.72 3.15
N MET A 730 -41.80 -59.36 4.44
CA MET A 730 -43.11 -59.25 5.11
C MET A 730 -43.73 -57.84 5.09
N VAL A 731 -42.97 -56.79 4.83
CA VAL A 731 -43.47 -55.40 4.94
C VAL A 731 -44.00 -54.86 3.60
N ILE A 732 -43.37 -55.23 2.48
CA ILE A 732 -43.74 -54.72 1.15
C ILE A 732 -45.05 -55.35 0.64
N GLU A 733 -45.33 -56.62 0.94
CA GLU A 733 -46.58 -57.27 0.52
C GLU A 733 -47.84 -56.64 1.13
N LYS A 734 -47.77 -56.03 2.32
CA LYS A 734 -48.97 -55.52 3.02
C LYS A 734 -49.40 -54.10 2.65
N LYS A 735 -48.55 -53.27 2.03
CA LYS A 735 -48.94 -51.91 1.60
C LYS A 735 -49.48 -51.84 0.15
N SER A 736 -49.33 -52.90 -0.65
CA SER A 736 -49.80 -52.93 -2.05
C SER A 736 -51.34 -52.98 -2.24
N LYS A 737 -52.12 -53.08 -1.17
CA LYS A 737 -53.60 -53.12 -1.23
C LYS A 737 -54.27 -52.25 -0.17
N LYS A 738 -54.13 -50.92 -0.23
CA LYS A 738 -55.24 -49.97 -0.02
C LYS A 738 -54.78 -48.52 -0.20
N ASN A 739 -55.52 -47.82 -1.07
CA ASN A 739 -55.53 -46.39 -1.37
C ASN A 739 -54.67 -45.92 -2.54
N SER A 740 -55.13 -46.34 -3.73
CA SER A 740 -55.07 -45.54 -4.95
C SER A 740 -55.93 -44.26 -4.81
N LYS A 741 -55.30 -43.08 -4.76
CA LYS A 741 -55.88 -41.84 -5.29
C LYS A 741 -54.79 -41.01 -5.97
N SER A 742 -54.72 -41.21 -7.29
CA SER A 742 -54.45 -40.21 -8.34
C SER A 742 -53.41 -39.12 -8.08
N SER A 743 -52.20 -39.36 -8.56
CA SER A 743 -51.40 -38.40 -9.31
C SER A 743 -50.50 -39.22 -10.22
N ALA A 744 -50.58 -39.00 -11.54
CA ALA A 744 -49.72 -39.67 -12.51
C ALA A 744 -48.26 -39.49 -12.08
N ARG A 745 -47.51 -40.59 -11.97
CA ARG A 745 -46.07 -40.60 -11.67
C ARG A 745 -45.38 -39.82 -12.79
N LYS A 746 -45.20 -38.51 -12.61
CA LYS A 746 -44.27 -37.73 -13.44
C LYS A 746 -42.92 -38.41 -13.30
N GLU A 747 -42.33 -38.83 -14.42
CA GLU A 747 -40.92 -39.22 -14.48
C GLU A 747 -40.12 -38.18 -13.71
N ARG A 748 -39.36 -38.63 -12.69
CA ARG A 748 -38.69 -37.72 -11.79
C ARG A 748 -37.60 -37.00 -12.59
N THR A 749 -37.66 -35.67 -12.62
CA THR A 749 -36.90 -34.82 -13.55
C THR A 749 -35.37 -35.04 -13.46
N TRP A 750 -34.87 -35.54 -12.34
CA TRP A 750 -33.45 -35.82 -12.11
C TRP A 750 -32.95 -37.14 -12.70
N GLU A 751 -33.82 -38.15 -12.75
CA GLU A 751 -33.57 -39.51 -13.26
C GLU A 751 -33.17 -39.44 -14.74
N VAL A 752 -33.82 -38.55 -15.49
CA VAL A 752 -33.55 -38.28 -16.91
C VAL A 752 -32.20 -37.58 -17.13
N THR A 753 -31.81 -36.60 -16.30
CA THR A 753 -30.50 -35.94 -16.45
C THR A 753 -29.34 -36.84 -16.02
N TYR A 754 -29.52 -37.68 -15.00
CA TYR A 754 -28.52 -38.64 -14.57
C TYR A 754 -28.26 -39.72 -15.65
N GLN A 755 -29.31 -40.24 -16.28
CA GLN A 755 -29.20 -41.20 -17.38
C GLN A 755 -28.51 -40.61 -18.62
N LEU A 756 -28.76 -39.33 -18.94
CA LEU A 756 -28.08 -38.63 -20.05
C LEU A 756 -26.60 -38.38 -19.76
N TYR A 757 -26.25 -38.14 -18.50
CA TYR A 757 -24.86 -38.00 -18.06
C TYR A 757 -24.10 -39.33 -18.08
N LYS A 758 -24.68 -40.44 -17.58
CA LYS A 758 -24.10 -41.81 -17.67
C LYS A 758 -23.84 -42.25 -19.13
N ARG A 759 -24.53 -41.65 -20.11
CA ARG A 759 -24.33 -41.88 -21.55
C ARG A 759 -23.24 -41.00 -22.20
N GLY A 760 -22.50 -40.21 -21.42
CA GLY A 760 -21.34 -39.44 -21.89
C GLY A 760 -21.66 -38.09 -22.57
N ARG A 761 -22.87 -37.55 -22.38
CA ARG A 761 -23.26 -36.22 -22.89
C ARG A 761 -22.64 -35.09 -22.07
N THR A 762 -22.31 -33.96 -22.71
CA THR A 762 -21.79 -32.77 -22.01
C THR A 762 -22.91 -31.93 -21.39
N ILE A 763 -22.58 -31.06 -20.42
CA ILE A 763 -23.53 -30.17 -19.72
C ILE A 763 -24.33 -29.31 -20.70
N GLU A 764 -23.64 -28.70 -21.67
CA GLU A 764 -24.23 -27.88 -22.72
C GLU A 764 -25.20 -28.70 -23.61
N GLN A 765 -24.90 -29.98 -23.86
CA GLN A 765 -25.78 -30.87 -24.61
C GLN A 765 -27.02 -31.25 -23.81
N ILE A 766 -26.87 -31.55 -22.52
CA ILE A 766 -27.99 -31.90 -21.63
C ILE A 766 -28.88 -30.67 -21.38
N ALA A 767 -28.29 -29.48 -21.23
CA ALA A 767 -29.02 -28.22 -21.05
C ALA A 767 -29.87 -27.89 -22.28
N ASN A 768 -29.29 -28.01 -23.49
CA ASN A 768 -30.01 -27.82 -24.74
C ASN A 768 -31.07 -28.90 -25.00
N GLU A 769 -30.78 -30.18 -24.72
CA GLU A 769 -31.70 -31.30 -24.94
C GLU A 769 -32.91 -31.25 -23.99
N ARG A 770 -32.75 -30.63 -22.82
CA ARG A 770 -33.79 -30.55 -21.78
C ARG A 770 -34.42 -29.16 -21.62
N GLY A 771 -33.94 -28.15 -22.33
CA GLY A 771 -34.47 -26.78 -22.25
C GLY A 771 -34.20 -26.08 -20.90
N PHE A 772 -33.13 -26.47 -20.20
CA PHE A 772 -32.70 -25.83 -18.95
C PHE A 772 -31.49 -24.93 -19.20
N VAL A 773 -31.29 -23.91 -18.37
CA VAL A 773 -30.03 -23.13 -18.38
C VAL A 773 -28.88 -23.98 -17.84
N GLU A 774 -27.67 -23.78 -18.37
CA GLU A 774 -26.49 -24.56 -17.97
C GLU A 774 -26.29 -24.56 -16.46
N SER A 775 -26.55 -23.45 -15.75
CA SER A 775 -26.47 -23.39 -14.29
C SER A 775 -27.39 -24.36 -13.55
N THR A 776 -28.53 -24.73 -14.13
CA THR A 776 -29.47 -25.71 -13.58
C THR A 776 -28.95 -27.14 -13.79
N ILE A 777 -28.36 -27.44 -14.95
CA ILE A 777 -27.71 -28.74 -15.22
C ILE A 777 -26.38 -28.87 -14.47
N GLU A 778 -25.63 -27.77 -14.32
CA GLU A 778 -24.47 -27.67 -13.44
C GLU A 778 -24.89 -27.91 -12.00
N GLY A 779 -26.05 -27.39 -11.56
CA GLY A 779 -26.69 -27.73 -10.28
C GLY A 779 -26.96 -29.22 -10.10
N HIS A 780 -27.32 -29.93 -11.17
CA HIS A 780 -27.49 -31.39 -11.18
C HIS A 780 -26.16 -32.18 -11.20
N GLN A 781 -25.01 -31.51 -11.44
CA GLN A 781 -23.66 -32.08 -11.33
C GLN A 781 -22.89 -31.61 -10.07
N ILE A 782 -23.52 -30.83 -9.19
CA ILE A 782 -22.92 -30.41 -7.91
C ILE A 782 -22.89 -31.56 -6.89
N TYR A 783 -23.49 -32.72 -7.19
CA TYR A 783 -23.47 -33.90 -6.33
C TYR A 783 -23.04 -35.14 -7.09
#